data_AF-A0A369LYG7-F1
#
_entry.id   AF-A0A369LYG7-F1
#
_cell.length_a   1.000
_cell.length_b   1.000
_cell.length_c   1.000
_cell.angle_alpha   90.00
_cell.angle_beta   90.00
_cell.angle_gamma   90.00
#
_symmetry.space_group_name_H-M   'P 1'
#
loop_
_entity.id
_entity.type
_entity.pdbx_description
1 polymer ?
#
loop_
_entity_poly.entity_id
_entity_poly.type
_entity_poly.pdbx_seq_one_letter_code
_entity_poly.pdbx_strand_id
1 'polypeptide(L)'
;MPTVRQNISYAYTSFMRAHRPAARHLAKSVLAILALAFLLETFLFNINYFTSAGYHPINLNGKLNLQETVDEQYKLTAVNHTLEFSNLNTEVHNIWLNFDYRQPAQELKVKIQFTDEAHHTYFDSTEYTVGVPDVSVSTLCDQSEYINLNTSGLVDNLKIEITGDDVSYPIKLTDVVLNARHPFDFNGGRFLATAGILLLAFAFRPRSAIYRIHIVDEPRKSKAAIIAAVVIEVSLMSSFLFMGSNLVGVATQNYNSGSWDGHSIVNAFEVGGDNAQQYAELAKAMAHGQLYLEEEPPQWLQDMSDPYDKGARDEAQKETGEPYLFDVAYHDGHYYVYFGVVPVVLFYLPFYLLTGANFPTAIGVLLACIAFVLGCSALLDRFARYHFKRVSLGLYLLLQIPLVTCCGILYLLKFPTFYSLPIMLGLAFSVWGLYFWMRGRAAAARSTGPEKWYLAGSLCMALVVGCRPQLVVLSLLAFPLFWRTYITEKRLLSARGAREFACLAAPYVVVAAGLMGYNYARFGSLTDFGANYNLTVNDMTKRGWKLGRLAPALFAYFLQPPSATGVFPYIQPAPFDTTYMGQTIKEVTFGGILACLPVLWVLPFAKRILSLRMRQRSTRTIMGVIVVLLVSGVIVALLDAEMAGILQRYFADFSFMFLAAVVLLVFIVNENLAPGSTAQNLFMKVLLALVAVSVLYSVLLCFVPETGWYSDVYPWAYQNVIETAQFWT
;
A
#
# COMPACT_ATOMS: atom_id res chain seq x y z
N MET A 1 15.22 -21.81 46.34
CA MET A 1 14.39 -21.14 45.32
C MET A 1 14.25 -22.09 44.13
N PRO A 2 13.04 -22.31 43.57
CA PRO A 2 12.88 -23.14 42.39
C PRO A 2 13.62 -22.51 41.20
N THR A 3 14.26 -23.34 40.39
CA THR A 3 14.97 -22.90 39.18
C THR A 3 13.97 -22.43 38.11
N VAL A 4 14.40 -21.54 37.21
CA VAL A 4 13.58 -21.07 36.06
C VAL A 4 12.98 -22.26 35.29
N ARG A 5 13.75 -23.35 35.13
CA ARG A 5 13.33 -24.59 34.47
C ARG A 5 12.20 -25.32 35.23
N GLN A 6 12.27 -25.39 36.56
CA GLN A 6 11.22 -25.99 37.39
C GLN A 6 9.93 -25.16 37.38
N ASN A 7 10.04 -23.82 37.35
CA ASN A 7 8.88 -22.95 37.23
C ASN A 7 8.20 -23.06 35.85
N ILE A 8 8.98 -23.14 34.77
CA ILE A 8 8.46 -23.38 33.41
C ILE A 8 7.80 -24.76 33.33
N SER A 9 8.44 -25.80 33.88
CA SER A 9 7.87 -27.15 33.92
C SER A 9 6.59 -27.21 34.73
N TYR A 10 6.53 -26.60 35.91
CA TYR A 10 5.32 -26.54 36.73
C TYR A 10 4.19 -25.78 36.02
N ALA A 11 4.48 -24.62 35.43
CA ALA A 11 3.52 -23.85 34.66
C ALA A 11 2.99 -24.63 33.45
N TYR A 12 3.86 -25.31 32.70
CA TYR A 12 3.49 -26.17 31.58
C TYR A 12 2.62 -27.34 32.03
N THR A 13 3.01 -28.04 33.10
CA THR A 13 2.30 -29.23 33.60
C THR A 13 0.92 -28.85 34.14
N SER A 14 0.82 -27.71 34.84
CA SER A 14 -0.44 -27.18 35.37
C SER A 14 -1.37 -26.66 34.26
N PHE A 15 -0.82 -26.01 33.23
CA PHE A 15 -1.57 -25.58 32.04
C PHE A 15 -2.10 -26.77 31.23
N MET A 16 -1.25 -27.77 30.97
CA MET A 16 -1.59 -28.97 30.21
C MET A 16 -2.58 -29.88 30.93
N ARG A 17 -2.61 -29.90 32.28
CA ARG A 17 -3.67 -30.59 33.04
C ARG A 17 -5.06 -29.99 32.80
N ALA A 18 -5.16 -28.66 32.75
CA ALA A 18 -6.44 -27.97 32.57
C ALA A 18 -6.90 -27.89 31.09
N HIS A 19 -5.97 -27.84 30.13
CA HIS A 19 -6.30 -27.54 28.72
C HIS A 19 -5.93 -28.67 27.73
N ARG A 20 -5.60 -29.87 28.21
CA ARG A 20 -5.14 -31.01 27.38
C ARG A 20 -6.01 -31.29 26.14
N PRO A 21 -7.36 -31.33 26.23
CA PRO A 21 -8.20 -31.65 25.08
C PRO A 21 -8.16 -30.55 24.00
N ALA A 22 -8.20 -29.28 24.42
CA ALA A 22 -8.12 -28.13 23.53
C ALA A 22 -6.75 -28.02 22.86
N ALA A 23 -5.67 -28.23 23.63
CA ALA A 23 -4.30 -28.25 23.10
C ALA A 23 -4.10 -29.38 22.09
N ARG A 24 -4.63 -30.58 22.36
CA ARG A 24 -4.60 -31.71 21.42
C ARG A 24 -5.38 -31.42 20.15
N HIS A 25 -6.59 -30.85 20.25
CA HIS A 25 -7.36 -30.46 19.07
C HIS A 25 -6.61 -29.42 18.23
N LEU A 26 -6.05 -28.38 18.87
CA LEU A 26 -5.30 -27.34 18.18
C LEU A 26 -4.08 -27.93 17.48
N ALA A 27 -3.27 -28.75 18.16
CA ALA A 27 -2.11 -29.41 17.58
C ALA A 27 -2.50 -30.29 16.38
N LYS A 28 -3.54 -31.11 16.51
CA LYS A 28 -4.07 -31.92 15.39
C LYS A 28 -4.51 -31.05 14.21
N SER A 29 -5.15 -29.92 14.49
CA SER A 29 -5.61 -29.01 13.44
C SER A 29 -4.44 -28.33 12.73
N VAL A 30 -3.43 -27.88 13.47
CA VAL A 30 -2.21 -27.29 12.90
C VAL A 30 -1.47 -28.32 12.05
N LEU A 31 -1.32 -29.56 12.54
CA LEU A 31 -0.72 -30.65 11.75
C LEU A 31 -1.52 -30.94 10.47
N ALA A 32 -2.85 -30.96 10.54
CA ALA A 32 -3.69 -31.14 9.36
C ALA A 32 -3.55 -29.98 8.36
N ILE A 33 -3.42 -28.74 8.85
CA ILE A 33 -3.19 -27.57 7.99
C ILE A 33 -1.81 -27.64 7.33
N LEU A 34 -0.77 -28.00 8.08
CA LEU A 34 0.58 -28.17 7.52
C LEU A 34 0.63 -29.32 6.51
N ALA A 35 -0.06 -30.43 6.79
CA ALA A 35 -0.20 -31.53 5.85
C ALA A 35 -0.95 -31.09 4.59
N LEU A 36 -2.03 -30.32 4.72
CA LEU A 36 -2.76 -29.79 3.57
C LEU A 36 -1.89 -28.84 2.75
N ALA A 37 -1.19 -27.90 3.38
CA ALA A 37 -0.27 -27.00 2.69
C ALA A 37 0.86 -27.78 1.98
N PHE A 38 1.36 -28.84 2.60
CA PHE A 38 2.38 -29.72 2.00
C PHE A 38 1.84 -30.45 0.77
N LEU A 39 0.60 -30.95 0.84
CA LEU A 39 -0.07 -31.58 -0.31
C LEU A 39 -0.32 -30.57 -1.44
N LEU A 40 -0.72 -29.34 -1.11
CA LEU A 40 -0.89 -28.28 -2.12
C LEU A 40 0.45 -27.94 -2.79
N GLU A 41 1.51 -27.75 -2.03
CA GLU A 41 2.85 -27.48 -2.58
C GLU A 41 3.37 -28.65 -3.43
N THR A 42 3.20 -29.88 -2.95
CA THR A 42 3.72 -31.08 -3.63
C THR A 42 2.95 -31.42 -4.90
N PHE A 43 1.63 -31.20 -4.93
CA PHE A 43 0.78 -31.69 -6.03
C PHE A 43 0.16 -30.56 -6.86
N LEU A 44 -0.49 -29.59 -6.21
CA LEU A 44 -1.20 -28.54 -6.94
C LEU A 44 -0.22 -27.55 -7.57
N PHE A 45 0.72 -27.04 -6.77
CA PHE A 45 1.66 -26.03 -7.25
C PHE A 45 2.83 -26.60 -8.06
N ASN A 46 2.94 -27.92 -8.14
CA ASN A 46 3.87 -28.66 -8.99
C ASN A 46 3.12 -29.40 -10.11
N ILE A 47 1.94 -28.91 -10.53
CA ILE A 47 1.12 -29.60 -11.53
C ILE A 47 1.89 -29.81 -12.85
N ASN A 48 2.71 -28.85 -13.27
CA ASN A 48 3.53 -28.90 -14.48
C ASN A 48 4.55 -30.06 -14.46
N TYR A 49 5.11 -30.40 -13.30
CA TYR A 49 5.96 -31.58 -13.13
C TYR A 49 5.21 -32.88 -13.46
N PHE A 50 3.97 -33.02 -12.98
CA PHE A 50 3.18 -34.23 -13.23
C PHE A 50 2.61 -34.30 -14.65
N THR A 51 2.17 -33.18 -15.21
CA THR A 51 1.61 -33.14 -16.58
C THR A 51 2.70 -33.41 -17.62
N SER A 52 3.92 -32.92 -17.38
CA SER A 52 5.07 -33.15 -18.28
C SER A 52 5.78 -34.49 -18.07
N ALA A 53 5.40 -35.31 -17.07
CA ALA A 53 6.06 -36.59 -16.79
C ALA A 53 6.03 -37.57 -18.00
N GLY A 54 4.99 -37.48 -18.82
CA GLY A 54 4.83 -38.26 -20.05
C GLY A 54 5.56 -37.69 -21.27
N TYR A 55 6.14 -36.49 -21.18
CA TYR A 55 6.79 -35.87 -22.32
C TYR A 55 8.10 -36.57 -22.69
N HIS A 56 8.39 -36.53 -23.99
CA HIS A 56 9.60 -37.06 -24.61
C HIS A 56 10.45 -35.90 -25.11
N PRO A 57 11.51 -35.50 -24.38
CA PRO A 57 12.32 -34.34 -24.73
C PRO A 57 13.00 -34.50 -26.09
N ILE A 58 12.93 -33.45 -26.91
CA ILE A 58 13.61 -33.36 -28.21
C ILE A 58 14.58 -32.19 -28.15
N ASN A 59 15.88 -32.48 -28.14
CA ASN A 59 16.92 -31.46 -28.13
C ASN A 59 17.12 -30.89 -29.56
N LEU A 60 17.06 -29.56 -29.69
CA LEU A 60 17.20 -28.84 -30.95
C LEU A 60 18.59 -28.22 -31.16
N ASN A 61 19.54 -28.42 -30.23
CA ASN A 61 20.86 -27.79 -30.27
C ASN A 61 21.60 -28.06 -31.58
N GLY A 62 21.56 -29.30 -32.08
CA GLY A 62 22.16 -29.68 -33.36
C GLY A 62 21.52 -29.06 -34.61
N LYS A 63 20.40 -28.33 -34.46
CA LYS A 63 19.72 -27.58 -35.53
C LYS A 63 19.90 -26.06 -35.38
N LEU A 64 20.66 -25.59 -34.38
CA LEU A 64 20.90 -24.17 -34.16
C LEU A 64 21.96 -23.63 -35.13
N ASN A 65 21.62 -22.57 -35.87
CA ASN A 65 22.56 -21.84 -36.74
C ASN A 65 23.11 -20.60 -36.01
N LEU A 66 23.65 -20.79 -34.80
CA LEU A 66 24.20 -19.71 -33.96
C LEU A 66 25.71 -19.86 -33.74
N GLN A 67 26.35 -18.75 -33.34
CA GLN A 67 27.76 -18.77 -32.95
C GLN A 67 27.90 -19.47 -31.59
N GLU A 68 28.64 -20.58 -31.57
CA GLU A 68 29.02 -21.29 -30.34
C GLU A 68 30.19 -20.59 -29.64
N THR A 69 30.12 -20.48 -28.31
CA THR A 69 31.24 -20.02 -27.47
C THR A 69 32.20 -21.17 -27.17
N VAL A 70 33.34 -20.85 -26.57
CA VAL A 70 34.37 -21.83 -26.15
C VAL A 70 33.81 -22.86 -25.14
N ASP A 71 32.71 -22.53 -24.47
CA ASP A 71 32.05 -23.36 -23.45
C ASP A 71 30.78 -24.08 -23.99
N GLU A 72 30.67 -24.29 -25.31
CA GLU A 72 29.52 -24.94 -25.97
C GLU A 72 28.16 -24.22 -25.74
N GLN A 73 28.17 -22.90 -25.54
CA GLN A 73 26.94 -22.10 -25.40
C GLN A 73 26.59 -21.36 -26.69
N TYR A 74 25.30 -21.19 -26.95
CA TYR A 74 24.79 -20.43 -28.09
C TYR A 74 24.63 -18.94 -27.75
N LYS A 75 25.13 -18.09 -28.64
CA LYS A 75 25.12 -16.64 -28.47
C LYS A 75 24.05 -15.99 -29.35
N LEU A 76 23.00 -15.45 -28.73
CA LEU A 76 22.06 -14.55 -29.40
C LEU A 76 22.63 -13.13 -29.39
N THR A 77 22.47 -12.40 -30.49
CA THR A 77 22.96 -11.03 -30.68
C THR A 77 21.85 -10.14 -31.20
N ALA A 78 22.01 -8.82 -31.11
CA ALA A 78 21.03 -7.86 -31.63
C ALA A 78 20.64 -8.12 -33.11
N VAL A 79 21.56 -8.68 -33.92
CA VAL A 79 21.29 -9.01 -35.33
C VAL A 79 20.79 -10.45 -35.52
N ASN A 80 21.17 -11.36 -34.62
CA ASN A 80 20.84 -12.78 -34.70
C ASN A 80 20.23 -13.24 -33.37
N HIS A 81 18.95 -12.92 -33.17
CA HIS A 81 18.16 -13.23 -31.97
C HIS A 81 16.88 -14.03 -32.29
N THR A 82 16.78 -14.54 -33.52
CA THR A 82 15.66 -15.36 -33.99
C THR A 82 16.15 -16.78 -34.26
N LEU A 83 15.47 -17.75 -33.64
CA LEU A 83 15.67 -19.18 -33.86
C LEU A 83 14.53 -19.69 -34.72
N GLU A 84 14.83 -20.30 -35.86
CA GLU A 84 13.82 -20.86 -36.75
C GLU A 84 14.13 -22.33 -37.05
N PHE A 85 13.12 -23.18 -36.84
CA PHE A 85 13.18 -24.61 -37.04
C PHE A 85 12.07 -25.03 -38.00
N SER A 86 12.43 -25.79 -39.04
CA SER A 86 11.48 -26.28 -40.04
C SER A 86 11.48 -27.81 -40.11
N ASN A 87 10.41 -28.38 -40.66
CA ASN A 87 10.21 -29.82 -40.79
C ASN A 87 10.33 -30.56 -39.44
N LEU A 88 9.72 -30.00 -38.39
CA LEU A 88 9.68 -30.64 -37.06
C LEU A 88 8.77 -31.87 -37.06
N ASN A 89 7.58 -31.76 -37.66
CA ASN A 89 6.57 -32.81 -37.82
C ASN A 89 6.34 -33.62 -36.52
N THR A 90 6.15 -32.92 -35.42
CA THR A 90 6.01 -33.52 -34.08
C THR A 90 5.00 -32.73 -33.25
N GLU A 91 4.39 -33.38 -32.26
CA GLU A 91 3.56 -32.67 -31.27
C GLU A 91 4.46 -31.84 -30.36
N VAL A 92 4.10 -30.59 -30.11
CA VAL A 92 4.87 -29.69 -29.24
C VAL A 92 3.97 -29.19 -28.12
N HIS A 93 4.23 -29.65 -26.90
CA HIS A 93 3.49 -29.27 -25.71
C HIS A 93 4.17 -28.18 -24.90
N ASN A 94 5.50 -28.08 -24.96
CA ASN A 94 6.24 -26.98 -24.36
C ASN A 94 7.61 -26.78 -25.03
N ILE A 95 8.22 -25.65 -24.71
CA ILE A 95 9.59 -25.29 -25.07
C ILE A 95 10.33 -24.95 -23.78
N TRP A 96 11.53 -25.49 -23.60
CA TRP A 96 12.45 -25.06 -22.56
C TRP A 96 13.62 -24.31 -23.19
N LEU A 97 13.79 -23.05 -22.77
CA LEU A 97 14.89 -22.17 -23.17
C LEU A 97 15.88 -22.04 -22.00
N ASN A 98 16.91 -22.88 -21.98
CA ASN A 98 17.86 -22.95 -20.88
C ASN A 98 18.88 -21.80 -20.96
N PHE A 99 18.70 -20.73 -20.19
CA PHE A 99 19.60 -19.59 -20.19
C PHE A 99 20.78 -19.81 -19.23
N ASP A 100 21.97 -19.29 -19.57
CA ASP A 100 23.11 -19.36 -18.64
C ASP A 100 22.88 -18.42 -17.44
N TYR A 101 22.67 -18.97 -16.24
CA TYR A 101 22.47 -18.20 -15.01
C TYR A 101 23.65 -17.29 -14.65
N ARG A 102 24.84 -17.51 -15.23
CA ARG A 102 26.03 -16.66 -14.99
C ARG A 102 26.00 -15.36 -15.79
N GLN A 103 25.06 -15.23 -16.73
CA GLN A 103 24.88 -14.01 -17.48
C GLN A 103 24.17 -12.93 -16.65
N PRO A 104 24.26 -11.64 -17.05
CA PRO A 104 23.51 -10.57 -16.38
C PRO A 104 22.01 -10.86 -16.32
N ALA A 105 21.42 -10.62 -15.15
CA ALA A 105 20.00 -10.83 -14.91
C ALA A 105 19.14 -9.87 -15.74
N GLN A 106 18.21 -10.40 -16.52
CA GLN A 106 17.23 -9.61 -17.26
C GLN A 106 15.94 -10.40 -17.46
N GLU A 107 14.85 -9.68 -17.73
CA GLU A 107 13.59 -10.24 -18.20
C GLU A 107 13.56 -10.08 -19.72
N LEU A 108 13.33 -11.18 -20.43
CA LEU A 108 13.28 -11.26 -21.88
C LEU A 108 11.83 -11.44 -22.30
N LYS A 109 11.36 -10.69 -23.30
CA LYS A 109 10.11 -11.05 -23.97
C LYS A 109 10.44 -12.04 -25.07
N VAL A 110 9.75 -13.17 -25.05
CA VAL A 110 9.92 -14.26 -26.01
C VAL A 110 8.65 -14.35 -26.82
N LYS A 111 8.79 -14.07 -28.11
CA LYS A 111 7.73 -14.26 -29.10
C LYS A 111 7.87 -15.65 -29.71
N ILE A 112 6.78 -16.42 -29.66
CA ILE A 112 6.72 -17.77 -30.21
C ILE A 112 5.72 -17.77 -31.36
N GLN A 113 6.16 -18.22 -32.52
CA GLN A 113 5.32 -18.40 -33.70
C GLN A 113 5.51 -19.82 -34.21
N PHE A 114 4.43 -20.49 -34.60
CA PHE A 114 4.51 -21.82 -35.17
C PHE A 114 3.46 -22.03 -36.25
N THR A 115 3.65 -23.07 -37.07
CA THR A 115 2.63 -23.61 -37.97
C THR A 115 2.23 -24.99 -37.45
N ASP A 116 0.93 -25.29 -37.50
CA ASP A 116 0.36 -26.55 -37.04
C ASP A 116 -0.67 -27.08 -38.04
N GLU A 117 -1.39 -28.17 -37.71
CA GLU A 117 -2.38 -28.74 -38.63
C GLU A 117 -3.57 -27.81 -38.91
N ALA A 118 -3.80 -26.81 -38.05
CA ALA A 118 -4.84 -25.81 -38.22
C ALA A 118 -4.34 -24.53 -38.93
N HIS A 119 -3.03 -24.24 -38.88
CA HIS A 119 -2.42 -23.02 -39.38
C HIS A 119 -1.18 -23.29 -40.23
N HIS A 120 -1.31 -23.09 -41.55
CA HIS A 120 -0.21 -23.27 -42.51
C HIS A 120 0.78 -22.10 -42.57
N THR A 121 0.46 -20.96 -41.96
CA THR A 121 1.31 -19.76 -41.89
C THR A 121 1.56 -19.40 -40.43
N TYR A 122 2.71 -18.79 -40.13
CA TYR A 122 2.99 -18.29 -38.79
C TYR A 122 1.88 -17.34 -38.29
N PHE A 123 1.58 -17.43 -37.00
CA PHE A 123 0.77 -16.44 -36.30
C PHE A 123 1.38 -15.03 -36.44
N ASP A 124 0.54 -14.00 -36.41
CA ASP A 124 0.87 -12.59 -36.69
C ASP A 124 1.36 -12.26 -38.12
N SER A 125 1.27 -13.19 -39.08
CA SER A 125 1.58 -12.89 -40.49
C SER A 125 0.59 -11.90 -41.12
N THR A 126 -0.64 -11.85 -40.59
CA THR A 126 -1.70 -10.89 -40.94
C THR A 126 -2.41 -10.41 -39.67
N GLU A 127 -3.22 -9.34 -39.78
CA GLU A 127 -4.05 -8.86 -38.67
C GLU A 127 -5.05 -9.92 -38.15
N TYR A 128 -5.43 -10.90 -38.97
CA TYR A 128 -6.39 -11.95 -38.63
C TYR A 128 -5.75 -13.18 -37.97
N THR A 129 -4.44 -13.32 -38.05
CA THR A 129 -3.67 -14.42 -37.45
C THR A 129 -3.02 -14.01 -36.14
N VAL A 130 -3.35 -12.83 -35.61
CA VAL A 130 -2.84 -12.36 -34.32
C VAL A 130 -3.52 -13.12 -33.19
N GLY A 131 -2.75 -13.67 -32.25
CA GLY A 131 -3.36 -14.38 -31.13
C GLY A 131 -2.46 -15.11 -30.15
N VAL A 132 -1.19 -15.40 -30.50
CA VAL A 132 -0.23 -15.98 -29.55
C VAL A 132 0.45 -14.83 -28.80
N PRO A 133 0.28 -14.71 -27.47
CA PRO A 133 0.90 -13.63 -26.71
C PRO A 133 2.40 -13.84 -26.53
N ASP A 134 3.15 -12.75 -26.43
CA ASP A 134 4.53 -12.77 -25.96
C ASP A 134 4.60 -13.26 -24.51
N VAL A 135 5.66 -13.99 -24.16
CA VAL A 135 5.90 -14.51 -22.80
C VAL A 135 7.11 -13.82 -22.20
N SER A 136 6.99 -13.34 -20.96
CA SER A 136 8.14 -12.85 -20.19
C SER A 136 8.90 -14.02 -19.57
N VAL A 137 10.20 -14.11 -19.83
CA VAL A 137 11.10 -15.14 -19.32
C VAL A 137 12.27 -14.49 -18.61
N SER A 138 12.55 -14.90 -17.38
CA SER A 138 13.70 -14.39 -16.64
C SER A 138 14.90 -15.31 -16.78
N THR A 139 16.08 -14.74 -17.06
CA THR A 139 17.35 -15.48 -17.07
C THR A 139 17.84 -15.94 -15.69
N LEU A 140 17.06 -15.68 -14.62
CA LEU A 140 17.33 -16.10 -13.24
C LEU A 140 16.11 -16.80 -12.59
N CYS A 141 15.10 -17.17 -13.38
CA CYS A 141 13.94 -17.92 -12.88
C CYS A 141 13.72 -19.16 -13.76
N ASP A 142 14.27 -20.29 -13.32
CA ASP A 142 14.21 -21.57 -14.04
C ASP A 142 12.78 -21.96 -14.43
N GLN A 143 11.78 -21.69 -13.57
CA GLN A 143 10.37 -22.01 -13.86
C GLN A 143 9.85 -21.23 -15.08
N SER A 144 10.24 -19.97 -15.25
CA SER A 144 9.80 -19.14 -16.38
C SER A 144 10.41 -19.56 -17.72
N GLU A 145 11.47 -20.36 -17.72
CA GLU A 145 12.13 -20.85 -18.94
C GLU A 145 11.32 -21.94 -19.66
N TYR A 146 10.34 -22.54 -18.98
CA TYR A 146 9.47 -23.56 -19.54
C TYR A 146 8.17 -22.93 -20.04
N ILE A 147 8.02 -22.83 -21.35
CA ILE A 147 6.90 -22.18 -21.99
C ILE A 147 5.95 -23.23 -22.54
N ASN A 148 4.80 -23.40 -21.90
CA ASN A 148 3.78 -24.35 -22.33
C ASN A 148 3.02 -23.84 -23.57
N LEU A 149 2.80 -24.73 -24.55
CA LEU A 149 2.13 -24.45 -25.81
C LEU A 149 0.89 -25.35 -25.98
N ASN A 150 -0.13 -24.80 -26.64
CA ASN A 150 -1.36 -25.51 -26.96
C ASN A 150 -1.55 -25.52 -28.49
N THR A 151 -0.78 -26.35 -29.19
CA THR A 151 -0.82 -26.46 -30.66
C THR A 151 -1.93 -27.41 -31.12
N SER A 152 -2.36 -27.26 -32.38
CA SER A 152 -3.34 -28.15 -33.01
C SER A 152 -2.63 -29.22 -33.83
N GLY A 153 -2.50 -30.42 -33.28
CA GLY A 153 -1.83 -31.54 -33.94
C GLY A 153 -0.31 -31.32 -34.08
N LEU A 154 0.25 -31.79 -35.19
CA LEU A 154 1.69 -31.72 -35.45
C LEU A 154 2.15 -30.30 -35.82
N VAL A 155 3.23 -29.86 -35.18
CA VAL A 155 3.93 -28.61 -35.52
C VAL A 155 4.95 -28.88 -36.62
N ASP A 156 4.92 -28.08 -37.68
CA ASP A 156 5.85 -28.18 -38.81
C ASP A 156 7.01 -27.17 -38.70
N ASN A 157 6.68 -25.89 -38.54
CA ASN A 157 7.65 -24.81 -38.39
C ASN A 157 7.48 -24.11 -37.04
N LEU A 158 8.60 -23.74 -36.43
CA LEU A 158 8.66 -23.04 -35.14
C LEU A 158 9.69 -21.92 -35.23
N LYS A 159 9.28 -20.72 -34.85
CA LYS A 159 10.10 -19.52 -34.74
C LYS A 159 10.02 -18.99 -33.31
N ILE A 160 11.19 -18.75 -32.74
CA ILE A 160 11.37 -18.17 -31.40
C ILE A 160 12.18 -16.90 -31.58
N GLU A 161 11.65 -15.77 -31.15
CA GLU A 161 12.27 -14.47 -31.30
C GLU A 161 12.34 -13.79 -29.93
N ILE A 162 13.51 -13.28 -29.57
CA ILE A 162 13.64 -12.42 -28.39
C ILE A 162 13.21 -11.01 -28.80
N THR A 163 12.05 -10.58 -28.30
CA THR A 163 11.48 -9.26 -28.54
C THR A 163 11.75 -8.34 -27.36
N GLY A 164 11.75 -7.03 -27.59
CA GLY A 164 11.91 -6.02 -26.54
C GLY A 164 13.01 -5.01 -26.83
N ASP A 165 12.75 -3.77 -26.41
CA ASP A 165 13.61 -2.62 -26.73
C ASP A 165 14.82 -2.52 -25.78
N ASP A 166 14.75 -3.11 -24.58
CA ASP A 166 15.76 -3.02 -23.51
C ASP A 166 16.55 -4.32 -23.28
N VAL A 167 16.80 -5.08 -24.34
CA VAL A 167 17.52 -6.35 -24.26
C VAL A 167 19.04 -6.14 -24.27
N SER A 168 19.71 -6.61 -23.21
CA SER A 168 21.18 -6.55 -23.12
C SER A 168 21.81 -7.77 -23.80
N TYR A 169 22.23 -7.58 -25.05
CA TYR A 169 23.00 -8.57 -25.81
C TYR A 169 24.50 -8.55 -25.44
N PRO A 170 25.22 -9.68 -25.58
CA PRO A 170 24.71 -10.97 -26.04
C PRO A 170 23.99 -11.77 -24.96
N ILE A 171 22.93 -12.49 -25.36
CA ILE A 171 22.26 -13.47 -24.49
C ILE A 171 22.92 -14.82 -24.72
N LYS A 172 23.17 -15.53 -23.62
CA LYS A 172 23.74 -16.87 -23.61
C LYS A 172 22.65 -17.89 -23.36
N LEU A 173 22.51 -18.82 -24.30
CA LEU A 173 21.56 -19.91 -24.28
C LEU A 173 22.35 -21.22 -24.30
N THR A 174 22.07 -22.11 -23.35
CA THR A 174 22.76 -23.40 -23.24
C THR A 174 22.04 -24.47 -24.06
N ASP A 175 20.71 -24.54 -23.96
CA ASP A 175 19.90 -25.55 -24.63
C ASP A 175 18.56 -24.99 -25.12
N VAL A 176 18.06 -25.59 -26.20
CA VAL A 176 16.67 -25.47 -26.64
C VAL A 176 16.06 -26.86 -26.75
N VAL A 177 15.03 -27.12 -25.95
CA VAL A 177 14.42 -28.46 -25.86
C VAL A 177 12.91 -28.35 -26.03
N LEU A 178 12.34 -29.14 -26.93
CA LEU A 178 10.88 -29.32 -27.04
C LEU A 178 10.43 -30.45 -26.11
N ASN A 179 9.19 -30.36 -25.61
CA ASN A 179 8.60 -31.40 -24.76
C ASN A 179 9.49 -31.76 -23.56
N ALA A 180 10.12 -30.73 -22.98
CA ALA A 180 10.96 -30.86 -21.80
C ALA A 180 10.11 -31.25 -20.58
N ARG A 181 10.68 -32.08 -19.71
CA ARG A 181 10.06 -32.39 -18.42
C ARG A 181 10.34 -31.25 -17.47
N HIS A 182 9.28 -30.69 -16.89
CA HIS A 182 9.41 -29.71 -15.82
C HIS A 182 10.08 -30.36 -14.61
N PRO A 183 11.02 -29.69 -13.92
CA PRO A 183 11.60 -30.20 -12.68
C PRO A 183 10.60 -30.07 -11.53
N PHE A 184 10.73 -30.96 -10.54
CA PHE A 184 10.00 -30.81 -9.29
C PHE A 184 10.67 -29.74 -8.43
N ASP A 185 9.92 -28.70 -8.03
CA ASP A 185 10.42 -27.61 -7.20
C ASP A 185 9.54 -27.37 -5.98
N PHE A 186 10.09 -27.62 -4.79
CA PHE A 186 9.38 -27.35 -3.52
C PHE A 186 9.72 -25.95 -3.02
N ASN A 187 8.79 -25.01 -3.19
CA ASN A 187 8.98 -23.63 -2.76
C ASN A 187 8.59 -23.46 -1.28
N GLY A 188 9.59 -23.39 -0.41
CA GLY A 188 9.39 -23.20 1.04
C GLY A 188 8.65 -21.91 1.40
N GLY A 189 8.84 -20.83 0.63
CA GLY A 189 8.14 -19.56 0.83
C GLY A 189 6.65 -19.66 0.56
N ARG A 190 6.26 -20.22 -0.60
CA ARG A 190 4.88 -20.48 -1.00
C ARG A 190 4.18 -21.44 -0.05
N PHE A 191 4.87 -22.49 0.40
CA PHE A 191 4.36 -23.40 1.43
C PHE A 191 4.03 -22.66 2.73
N LEU A 192 4.95 -21.84 3.25
CA LEU A 192 4.73 -21.07 4.49
C LEU A 192 3.61 -20.03 4.34
N ALA A 193 3.55 -19.34 3.20
CA ALA A 193 2.49 -18.38 2.91
C ALA A 193 1.11 -19.08 2.87
N THR A 194 1.03 -20.23 2.19
CA THR A 194 -0.20 -21.04 2.08
C THR A 194 -0.63 -21.57 3.45
N ALA A 195 0.30 -22.11 4.24
CA ALA A 195 0.04 -22.52 5.62
C ALA A 195 -0.47 -21.35 6.47
N GLY A 196 0.12 -20.15 6.31
CA GLY A 196 -0.32 -18.92 6.95
C GLY A 196 -1.77 -18.53 6.61
N ILE A 197 -2.13 -18.54 5.32
CA ILE A 197 -3.49 -18.26 4.85
C ILE A 197 -4.48 -19.27 5.43
N LEU A 198 -4.16 -20.57 5.40
CA LEU A 198 -4.99 -21.62 5.97
C LEU A 198 -5.15 -21.48 7.50
N LEU A 199 -4.09 -21.07 8.21
CA LEU A 199 -4.14 -20.78 9.64
C LEU A 199 -5.05 -19.58 9.95
N LEU A 200 -5.00 -18.51 9.14
CA LEU A 200 -5.91 -17.37 9.27
C LEU A 200 -7.36 -17.79 9.02
N ALA A 201 -7.63 -18.56 7.97
CA ALA A 201 -8.96 -19.11 7.70
C ALA A 201 -9.47 -19.97 8.86
N PHE A 202 -8.60 -20.82 9.43
CA PHE A 202 -8.92 -21.62 10.60
C PHE A 202 -9.17 -20.76 11.86
N ALA A 203 -8.38 -19.72 12.07
CA ALA A 203 -8.49 -18.83 13.23
C ALA A 203 -9.78 -17.99 13.18
N PHE A 204 -10.16 -17.47 12.02
CA PHE A 204 -11.31 -16.58 11.84
C PHE A 204 -12.62 -17.30 11.50
N ARG A 205 -12.63 -18.63 11.33
CA ARG A 205 -13.89 -19.36 11.10
C ARG A 205 -14.92 -19.08 12.21
N PRO A 206 -16.23 -19.00 11.91
CA PRO A 206 -17.26 -18.56 12.86
C PRO A 206 -17.33 -19.32 14.20
N ARG A 207 -16.90 -20.58 14.23
CA ARG A 207 -16.89 -21.42 15.45
C ARG A 207 -15.62 -21.29 16.30
N SER A 208 -14.68 -20.44 15.90
CA SER A 208 -13.39 -20.29 16.56
C SER A 208 -13.50 -19.77 18.00
N ALA A 209 -12.54 -20.16 18.83
CA ALA A 209 -12.48 -19.76 20.24
C ALA A 209 -12.23 -18.25 20.40
N ILE A 210 -11.59 -17.59 19.43
CA ILE A 210 -11.30 -16.14 19.48
C ILE A 210 -12.56 -15.29 19.57
N TYR A 211 -13.70 -15.77 19.06
CA TYR A 211 -14.99 -15.08 19.16
C TYR A 211 -15.66 -15.22 20.53
N ARG A 212 -15.19 -16.15 21.37
CA ARG A 212 -15.68 -16.34 22.74
C ARG A 212 -14.87 -15.57 23.78
N ILE A 213 -13.71 -15.03 23.38
CA ILE A 213 -12.88 -14.19 24.23
C ILE A 213 -13.42 -12.77 24.15
N HIS A 214 -14.19 -12.36 25.14
CA HIS A 214 -14.65 -10.97 25.23
C HIS A 214 -13.52 -10.08 25.73
N ILE A 215 -13.24 -9.00 24.99
CA ILE A 215 -12.07 -8.16 25.26
C ILE A 215 -12.16 -7.52 26.65
N VAL A 216 -13.36 -7.14 27.09
CA VAL A 216 -13.61 -6.50 28.40
C VAL A 216 -13.38 -7.49 29.54
N ASP A 217 -13.86 -8.72 29.39
CA ASP A 217 -13.84 -9.74 30.45
C ASP A 217 -12.44 -10.37 30.60
N GLU A 218 -11.70 -10.50 29.49
CA GLU A 218 -10.38 -11.14 29.43
C GLU A 218 -9.29 -10.15 28.94
N PRO A 219 -9.00 -9.07 29.71
CA PRO A 219 -8.18 -7.96 29.24
C PRO A 219 -6.72 -8.33 28.97
N ARG A 220 -6.13 -9.25 29.76
CA ARG A 220 -4.73 -9.66 29.58
C ARG A 220 -4.55 -10.50 28.31
N LYS A 221 -5.41 -11.52 28.13
CA LYS A 221 -5.36 -12.41 26.95
C LYS A 221 -5.66 -11.65 25.66
N SER A 222 -6.73 -10.84 25.66
CA SER A 222 -7.08 -10.03 24.49
C SER A 222 -5.97 -9.05 24.14
N LYS A 223 -5.40 -8.33 25.12
CA LYS A 223 -4.31 -7.39 24.86
C LYS A 223 -3.05 -8.06 24.32
N ALA A 224 -2.66 -9.22 24.83
CA ALA A 224 -1.52 -9.98 24.31
C ALA A 224 -1.73 -10.40 22.85
N ALA A 225 -2.93 -10.88 22.50
CA ALA A 225 -3.26 -11.25 21.13
C ALA A 225 -3.31 -10.04 20.17
N ILE A 226 -3.85 -8.91 20.62
CA ILE A 226 -3.88 -7.65 19.85
C ILE A 226 -2.45 -7.15 19.59
N ILE A 227 -1.58 -7.15 20.60
CA ILE A 227 -0.18 -6.77 20.44
C ILE A 227 0.53 -7.70 19.45
N ALA A 228 0.32 -9.02 19.57
CA ALA A 228 0.89 -9.98 18.63
C ALA A 228 0.43 -9.73 17.19
N ALA A 229 -0.85 -9.44 16.98
CA ALA A 229 -1.39 -9.08 15.67
C ALA A 229 -0.75 -7.80 15.11
N VAL A 230 -0.61 -6.76 15.93
CA VAL A 230 0.05 -5.51 15.52
C VAL A 230 1.52 -5.73 15.16
N VAL A 231 2.25 -6.55 15.93
CA VAL A 231 3.65 -6.89 15.61
C VAL A 231 3.74 -7.59 14.26
N ILE A 232 2.81 -8.51 13.96
CA ILE A 232 2.74 -9.18 12.66
C ILE A 232 2.43 -8.17 11.55
N GLU A 233 1.41 -7.31 11.71
CA GLU A 233 1.05 -6.27 10.75
C GLU A 233 2.23 -5.34 10.44
N VAL A 234 2.90 -4.84 11.48
CA VAL A 234 4.09 -3.98 11.35
C VAL A 234 5.24 -4.72 10.66
N SER A 235 5.48 -5.98 11.00
CA SER A 235 6.53 -6.78 10.37
C SER A 235 6.25 -6.97 8.87
N LEU A 236 5.02 -7.34 8.51
CA LEU A 236 4.62 -7.52 7.11
C LEU A 236 4.72 -6.22 6.31
N MET A 237 4.27 -5.09 6.87
CA MET A 237 4.34 -3.78 6.23
C MET A 237 5.79 -3.28 6.08
N SER A 238 6.63 -3.53 7.08
CA SER A 238 8.06 -3.22 6.99
C SER A 238 8.72 -4.06 5.90
N SER A 239 8.49 -5.38 5.89
CA SER A 239 9.01 -6.27 4.85
C SER A 239 8.53 -5.84 3.46
N PHE A 240 7.26 -5.44 3.33
CA PHE A 240 6.69 -4.97 2.06
C PHE A 240 7.39 -3.71 1.54
N LEU A 241 7.66 -2.72 2.41
CA LEU A 241 8.40 -1.51 2.03
C LEU A 241 9.84 -1.82 1.60
N PHE A 242 10.54 -2.68 2.35
CA PHE A 242 11.94 -3.01 2.06
C PHE A 242 12.10 -3.96 0.86
N MET A 243 11.12 -4.83 0.61
CA MET A 243 11.03 -5.62 -0.62
C MET A 243 10.73 -4.73 -1.83
N GLY A 244 9.93 -3.68 -1.62
CA GLY A 244 9.15 -3.04 -2.65
C GLY A 244 9.61 -1.67 -3.11
N SER A 245 10.84 -1.20 -2.90
CA SER A 245 11.26 0.02 -3.62
C SER A 245 12.77 0.20 -3.68
N ASN A 246 13.28 0.70 -4.82
CA ASN A 246 14.56 1.40 -4.88
C ASN A 246 14.48 2.81 -4.26
N LEU A 247 13.32 3.19 -3.71
CA LEU A 247 13.01 4.48 -3.10
C LEU A 247 13.27 4.50 -1.59
N VAL A 248 13.88 3.47 -1.02
CA VAL A 248 14.15 3.42 0.43
C VAL A 248 15.26 4.39 0.84
N GLY A 249 16.27 4.58 0.00
CA GLY A 249 17.39 5.50 0.26
C GLY A 249 18.29 5.06 1.41
N VAL A 250 18.35 3.76 1.69
CA VAL A 250 19.18 3.17 2.76
C VAL A 250 19.95 1.97 2.21
N ALA A 251 21.24 1.88 2.55
CA ALA A 251 22.13 0.80 2.13
C ALA A 251 22.84 0.15 3.33
N THR A 252 23.07 -1.16 3.20
CA THR A 252 23.85 -2.01 4.11
C THR A 252 24.68 -2.99 3.28
N GLN A 253 25.58 -3.75 3.92
CA GLN A 253 26.36 -4.80 3.25
C GLN A 253 25.50 -5.78 2.41
N ASN A 254 24.26 -6.05 2.84
CA ASN A 254 23.37 -7.05 2.22
C ASN A 254 22.08 -6.45 1.63
N TYR A 255 21.93 -5.12 1.60
CA TYR A 255 20.71 -4.47 1.10
C TYR A 255 21.09 -3.17 0.41
N ASN A 256 20.71 -3.00 -0.85
CA ASN A 256 21.21 -1.92 -1.72
C ASN A 256 22.75 -1.80 -1.65
N SER A 257 23.45 -2.94 -1.68
CA SER A 257 24.90 -3.01 -1.43
C SER A 257 25.72 -2.20 -2.43
N GLY A 258 25.21 -1.95 -3.64
CA GLY A 258 25.83 -1.05 -4.62
C GLY A 258 25.94 0.41 -4.17
N SER A 259 25.09 0.84 -3.23
CA SER A 259 25.11 2.19 -2.62
C SER A 259 25.70 2.18 -1.21
N TRP A 260 26.24 1.05 -0.75
CA TRP A 260 26.85 0.92 0.57
C TRP A 260 28.28 1.47 0.58
N ASP A 261 28.61 2.26 1.60
CA ASP A 261 29.92 2.94 1.72
C ASP A 261 31.10 2.03 2.12
N GLY A 262 30.86 0.73 2.28
CA GLY A 262 31.88 -0.26 2.60
C GLY A 262 32.26 -0.40 4.08
N HIS A 263 31.76 0.46 4.97
CA HIS A 263 32.21 0.48 6.37
C HIS A 263 31.11 0.80 7.41
N SER A 264 30.07 1.55 7.04
CA SER A 264 28.97 1.87 7.94
C SER A 264 28.08 0.64 8.20
N ILE A 265 27.44 0.58 9.37
CA ILE A 265 26.40 -0.44 9.60
C ILE A 265 25.22 -0.19 8.66
N VAL A 266 24.88 1.09 8.47
CA VAL A 266 23.84 1.59 7.56
C VAL A 266 24.25 2.98 7.09
N ASN A 267 24.15 3.28 5.79
CA ASN A 267 24.25 4.64 5.24
C ASN A 267 22.98 5.02 4.48
N ALA A 268 22.70 6.33 4.39
CA ALA A 268 21.62 6.88 3.58
C ALA A 268 22.16 7.38 2.24
N PHE A 269 21.33 7.35 1.20
CA PHE A 269 21.66 7.89 -0.12
C PHE A 269 20.40 8.43 -0.83
N GLU A 270 20.61 9.30 -1.81
CA GLU A 270 19.53 9.98 -2.53
C GLU A 270 18.80 9.03 -3.48
N VAL A 271 17.47 9.15 -3.50
CA VAL A 271 16.57 8.31 -4.30
C VAL A 271 15.37 9.11 -4.78
N GLY A 272 14.79 8.71 -5.92
CA GLY A 272 13.57 9.31 -6.48
C GLY A 272 13.80 10.56 -7.35
N GLY A 273 15.07 10.90 -7.65
CA GLY A 273 15.45 12.05 -8.47
C GLY A 273 15.39 13.39 -7.73
N ASP A 274 15.73 14.47 -8.44
CA ASP A 274 15.89 15.83 -7.88
C ASP A 274 14.60 16.35 -7.27
N ASN A 275 13.46 16.15 -7.96
CA ASN A 275 12.14 16.54 -7.45
C ASN A 275 11.79 15.87 -6.12
N ALA A 276 12.37 14.71 -5.80
CA ALA A 276 12.11 14.02 -4.53
C ALA A 276 12.90 14.58 -3.35
N GLN A 277 13.91 15.45 -3.59
CA GLN A 277 14.79 15.98 -2.54
C GLN A 277 14.27 17.25 -1.86
N GLN A 278 13.09 17.76 -2.22
CA GLN A 278 12.57 19.05 -1.72
C GLN A 278 12.63 19.21 -0.20
N TYR A 279 12.26 18.19 0.58
CA TYR A 279 12.34 18.28 2.05
C TYR A 279 13.77 18.28 2.59
N ALA A 280 14.70 17.62 1.90
CA ALA A 280 16.10 17.64 2.25
C ALA A 280 16.71 19.02 1.93
N GLU A 281 16.41 19.58 0.76
CA GLU A 281 16.85 20.92 0.38
C GLU A 281 16.27 22.01 1.30
N LEU A 282 15.01 21.89 1.71
CA LEU A 282 14.45 22.81 2.71
C LEU A 282 15.16 22.69 4.07
N ALA A 283 15.55 21.49 4.48
CA ALA A 283 16.30 21.30 5.72
C ALA A 283 17.68 21.96 5.66
N LYS A 284 18.37 21.87 4.52
CA LYS A 284 19.65 22.54 4.27
C LYS A 284 19.49 24.07 4.34
N ALA A 285 18.53 24.62 3.61
CA ALA A 285 18.22 26.06 3.64
C ALA A 285 17.89 26.56 5.06
N MET A 286 17.07 25.82 5.80
CA MET A 286 16.73 26.17 7.19
C MET A 286 17.95 26.14 8.12
N ALA A 287 18.89 25.22 7.90
CA ALA A 287 20.14 25.18 8.66
C ALA A 287 21.01 26.42 8.41
N HIS A 288 20.90 27.04 7.23
CA HIS A 288 21.55 28.31 6.88
C HIS A 288 20.70 29.55 7.20
N GLY A 289 19.55 29.39 7.87
CA GLY A 289 18.69 30.49 8.29
C GLY A 289 17.80 31.05 7.17
N GLN A 290 17.63 30.32 6.07
CA GLN A 290 16.78 30.66 4.93
C GLN A 290 15.51 29.80 4.89
N LEU A 291 14.47 30.27 4.19
CA LEU A 291 13.19 29.56 4.02
C LEU A 291 12.85 29.25 2.56
N TYR A 292 13.69 29.70 1.63
CA TYR A 292 13.67 29.36 0.21
C TYR A 292 14.81 28.37 -0.08
N LEU A 293 14.69 27.61 -1.16
CA LEU A 293 15.71 26.65 -1.59
C LEU A 293 16.95 27.37 -2.12
N GLU A 294 18.12 26.77 -1.93
CA GLU A 294 19.41 27.35 -2.38
C GLU A 294 19.58 27.30 -3.90
N GLU A 295 18.76 26.51 -4.59
CA GLU A 295 18.77 26.44 -6.05
C GLU A 295 18.15 27.70 -6.66
N GLU A 296 18.92 28.36 -7.53
CA GLU A 296 18.52 29.61 -8.18
C GLU A 296 17.69 29.33 -9.44
N PRO A 297 16.51 29.96 -9.60
CA PRO A 297 15.71 29.85 -10.82
C PRO A 297 16.47 30.39 -12.05
N PRO A 298 16.38 29.73 -13.23
CA PRO A 298 17.08 30.19 -14.42
C PRO A 298 16.54 31.55 -14.89
N GLN A 299 17.40 32.36 -15.51
CA GLN A 299 17.05 33.75 -15.87
C GLN A 299 15.83 33.81 -16.79
N TRP A 300 15.69 32.86 -17.73
CA TRP A 300 14.54 32.81 -18.62
C TRP A 300 13.22 32.67 -17.85
N LEU A 301 13.19 31.90 -16.76
CA LEU A 301 11.99 31.72 -15.93
C LEU A 301 11.68 32.99 -15.13
N GLN A 302 12.71 33.73 -14.72
CA GLN A 302 12.55 35.03 -14.06
C GLN A 302 12.01 36.11 -15.01
N ASP A 303 12.41 36.04 -16.28
CA ASP A 303 12.00 36.97 -17.32
C ASP A 303 10.61 36.65 -17.92
N MET A 304 10.06 35.45 -17.64
CA MET A 304 8.73 35.05 -18.11
C MET A 304 7.64 35.94 -17.53
N SER A 305 6.75 36.42 -18.39
CA SER A 305 5.56 37.17 -17.96
C SER A 305 4.56 36.31 -17.19
N ASP A 306 4.47 35.03 -17.54
CA ASP A 306 3.63 34.05 -16.85
C ASP A 306 4.45 32.77 -16.63
N PRO A 307 5.18 32.67 -15.51
CA PRO A 307 5.99 31.50 -15.21
C PRO A 307 5.14 30.29 -14.84
N TYR A 308 3.81 30.41 -14.69
CA TYR A 308 2.94 29.32 -14.20
C TYR A 308 2.34 28.47 -15.32
N ASP A 309 2.34 28.94 -16.56
CA ASP A 309 1.91 28.14 -17.71
C ASP A 309 2.94 27.07 -18.09
N LYS A 310 2.53 25.79 -18.05
CA LYS A 310 3.42 24.65 -18.34
C LYS A 310 3.89 24.62 -19.78
N GLY A 311 3.02 24.99 -20.74
CA GLY A 311 3.37 24.96 -22.16
C GLY A 311 4.43 26.00 -22.50
N ALA A 312 4.27 27.22 -21.97
CA ALA A 312 5.23 28.30 -22.12
C ALA A 312 6.58 27.94 -21.50
N ARG A 313 6.59 27.32 -20.30
CA ARG A 313 7.83 26.82 -19.69
C ARG A 313 8.51 25.74 -20.54
N ASP A 314 7.73 24.83 -21.14
CA ASP A 314 8.29 23.76 -21.97
C ASP A 314 8.95 24.27 -23.24
N GLU A 315 8.34 25.26 -23.91
CA GLU A 315 8.96 25.88 -25.07
C GLU A 315 10.22 26.67 -24.67
N ALA A 316 10.17 27.46 -23.60
CA ALA A 316 11.34 28.21 -23.11
C ALA A 316 12.50 27.29 -22.68
N GLN A 317 12.20 26.18 -22.00
CA GLN A 317 13.21 25.19 -21.61
C GLN A 317 13.82 24.49 -22.84
N LYS A 318 13.03 24.19 -23.88
CA LYS A 318 13.55 23.63 -25.14
C LYS A 318 14.46 24.62 -25.88
N GLU A 319 14.09 25.89 -25.90
CA GLU A 319 14.86 26.95 -26.58
C GLU A 319 16.19 27.24 -25.87
N THR A 320 16.19 27.25 -24.54
CA THR A 320 17.37 27.62 -23.72
C THR A 320 18.26 26.41 -23.39
N GLY A 321 17.67 25.22 -23.28
CA GLY A 321 18.34 24.01 -22.78
C GLY A 321 18.60 24.00 -21.27
N GLU A 322 18.21 25.05 -20.54
CA GLU A 322 18.43 25.16 -19.09
C GLU A 322 17.23 24.60 -18.30
N PRO A 323 17.43 23.64 -17.39
CA PRO A 323 16.34 23.06 -16.61
C PRO A 323 15.80 24.01 -15.53
N TYR A 324 14.61 23.69 -15.03
CA TYR A 324 13.99 24.35 -13.88
C TYR A 324 13.44 23.29 -12.91
N LEU A 325 13.27 23.65 -11.63
CA LEU A 325 12.67 22.74 -10.64
C LEU A 325 11.16 22.58 -10.85
N PHE A 326 10.71 21.32 -10.93
CA PHE A 326 9.30 20.98 -11.06
C PHE A 326 8.65 20.70 -9.69
N ASP A 327 7.36 21.01 -9.58
CA ASP A 327 6.54 20.79 -8.37
C ASP A 327 7.05 21.53 -7.12
N VAL A 328 7.62 22.72 -7.33
CA VAL A 328 8.01 23.69 -6.30
C VAL A 328 7.21 24.98 -6.45
N ALA A 329 7.07 25.76 -5.37
CA ALA A 329 6.49 27.10 -5.45
C ALA A 329 7.53 28.11 -5.92
N TYR A 330 7.27 28.82 -7.01
CA TYR A 330 8.13 29.90 -7.50
C TYR A 330 7.50 31.26 -7.15
N HIS A 331 8.17 32.04 -6.31
CA HIS A 331 7.67 33.32 -5.82
C HIS A 331 8.81 34.32 -5.60
N ASP A 332 8.63 35.57 -6.04
CA ASP A 332 9.63 36.64 -5.91
C ASP A 332 11.06 36.23 -6.30
N GLY A 333 11.22 35.49 -7.40
CA GLY A 333 12.53 35.05 -7.90
C GLY A 333 13.18 33.88 -7.16
N HIS A 334 12.48 33.23 -6.23
CA HIS A 334 13.03 32.11 -5.45
C HIS A 334 12.13 30.88 -5.51
N TYR A 335 12.72 29.70 -5.28
CA TYR A 335 11.98 28.45 -5.09
C TYR A 335 11.67 28.18 -3.63
N TYR A 336 10.46 27.69 -3.36
CA TYR A 336 9.97 27.32 -2.04
C TYR A 336 9.32 25.94 -2.08
N VAL A 337 9.45 25.21 -0.98
CA VAL A 337 8.66 24.00 -0.77
C VAL A 337 7.26 24.40 -0.28
N TYR A 338 6.24 24.12 -1.08
CA TYR A 338 4.85 24.42 -0.72
C TYR A 338 4.18 23.32 0.13
N PHE A 339 4.83 22.16 0.25
CA PHE A 339 4.38 21.08 1.13
C PHE A 339 4.47 21.48 2.60
N GLY A 340 3.76 20.72 3.45
CA GLY A 340 3.74 20.95 4.89
C GLY A 340 5.13 20.91 5.52
N VAL A 341 5.41 21.81 6.46
CA VAL A 341 6.74 21.97 7.09
C VAL A 341 7.02 20.95 8.21
N VAL A 342 5.99 20.29 8.74
CA VAL A 342 6.14 19.38 9.89
C VAL A 342 7.04 18.18 9.60
N PRO A 343 6.97 17.50 8.44
CA PRO A 343 7.94 16.48 8.05
C PRO A 343 9.40 16.95 8.19
N VAL A 344 9.71 18.18 7.77
CA VAL A 344 11.06 18.75 7.82
C VAL A 344 11.52 18.97 9.25
N VAL A 345 10.70 19.64 10.05
CA VAL A 345 11.01 19.95 11.45
C VAL A 345 11.12 18.68 12.30
N LEU A 346 10.34 17.64 11.98
CA LEU A 346 10.30 16.40 12.77
C LEU A 346 11.43 15.43 12.39
N PHE A 347 11.80 15.34 11.11
CA PHE A 347 12.74 14.35 10.62
C PHE A 347 13.96 14.96 9.92
N TYR A 348 13.77 15.73 8.86
CA TYR A 348 14.88 16.13 7.98
C TYR A 348 15.86 17.08 8.66
N LEU A 349 15.37 18.18 9.25
CA LEU A 349 16.24 19.19 9.86
C LEU A 349 17.03 18.62 11.05
N PRO A 350 16.42 17.92 12.02
CA PRO A 350 17.19 17.28 13.09
C PRO A 350 18.22 16.27 12.58
N PHE A 351 17.87 15.47 11.56
CA PHE A 351 18.77 14.47 11.01
C PHE A 351 19.94 15.11 10.26
N TYR A 352 19.68 16.13 9.44
CA TYR A 352 20.71 16.88 8.72
C TYR A 352 21.67 17.58 9.69
N LEU A 353 21.17 18.26 10.73
CA LEU A 353 22.02 18.91 11.74
C LEU A 353 22.90 17.93 12.53
N LEU A 354 22.48 16.66 12.67
CA LEU A 354 23.23 15.63 13.40
C LEU A 354 24.21 14.86 12.52
N THR A 355 23.91 14.68 11.23
CA THR A 355 24.63 13.74 10.35
C THR A 355 25.27 14.41 9.13
N GLY A 356 24.81 15.59 8.73
CA GLY A 356 25.13 16.22 7.45
C GLY A 356 24.51 15.53 6.22
N ALA A 357 23.73 14.46 6.41
CA ALA A 357 23.14 13.67 5.33
C ALA A 357 21.63 13.95 5.17
N ASN A 358 21.09 13.62 3.99
CA ASN A 358 19.66 13.70 3.73
C ASN A 358 18.92 12.58 4.48
N PHE A 359 17.77 12.91 5.08
CA PHE A 359 16.95 11.92 5.77
C PHE A 359 16.26 10.98 4.76
N PRO A 360 16.34 9.65 4.92
CA PRO A 360 15.69 8.71 4.02
C PRO A 360 14.17 8.72 4.22
N THR A 361 13.46 9.34 3.27
CA THR A 361 12.00 9.56 3.30
C THR A 361 11.21 8.31 3.65
N ALA A 362 11.59 7.16 3.08
CA ALA A 362 10.87 5.92 3.29
C ALA A 362 10.89 5.44 4.73
N ILE A 363 11.96 5.71 5.47
CA ILE A 363 12.03 5.44 6.90
C ILE A 363 11.03 6.32 7.67
N GLY A 364 10.89 7.58 7.28
CA GLY A 364 9.85 8.46 7.82
C GLY A 364 8.43 7.94 7.55
N VAL A 365 8.17 7.48 6.32
CA VAL A 365 6.88 6.87 5.94
C VAL A 365 6.63 5.61 6.77
N LEU A 366 7.63 4.75 6.96
CA LEU A 366 7.52 3.54 7.76
C LEU A 366 7.22 3.86 9.24
N LEU A 367 7.95 4.80 9.84
CA LEU A 367 7.73 5.22 11.23
C LEU A 367 6.33 5.80 11.42
N ALA A 368 5.87 6.64 10.47
CA ALA A 368 4.53 7.18 10.48
C ALA A 368 3.47 6.09 10.29
N CYS A 369 3.72 5.09 9.43
CA CYS A 369 2.86 3.92 9.24
C CYS A 369 2.74 3.11 10.53
N ILE A 370 3.86 2.78 11.18
CA ILE A 370 3.88 2.07 12.47
C ILE A 370 3.10 2.86 13.52
N ALA A 371 3.31 4.18 13.60
CA ALA A 371 2.55 5.04 14.49
C ALA A 371 1.05 5.01 14.18
N PHE A 372 0.66 5.02 12.90
CA PHE A 372 -0.73 4.92 12.47
C PHE A 372 -1.36 3.57 12.85
N VAL A 373 -0.69 2.43 12.59
CA VAL A 373 -1.19 1.09 12.97
C VAL A 373 -1.38 0.97 14.48
N LEU A 374 -0.38 1.40 15.26
CA LEU A 374 -0.45 1.43 16.72
C LEU A 374 -1.59 2.32 17.21
N GLY A 375 -1.74 3.51 16.61
CA GLY A 375 -2.81 4.44 16.89
C GLY A 375 -4.19 3.83 16.61
N CYS A 376 -4.36 3.20 15.44
CA CYS A 376 -5.60 2.56 15.02
C CYS A 376 -5.99 1.44 15.97
N SER A 377 -5.06 0.55 16.30
CA SER A 377 -5.26 -0.53 17.25
C SER A 377 -5.62 0.01 18.64
N ALA A 378 -4.88 1.02 19.14
CA ALA A 378 -5.13 1.62 20.45
C ALA A 378 -6.48 2.36 20.51
N LEU A 379 -6.85 3.09 19.45
CA LEU A 379 -8.12 3.79 19.34
C LEU A 379 -9.28 2.80 19.25
N LEU A 380 -9.14 1.76 18.43
CA LEU A 380 -10.11 0.70 18.30
C LEU A 380 -10.32 -0.04 19.63
N ASP A 381 -9.24 -0.38 20.33
CA ASP A 381 -9.28 -1.05 21.64
C ASP A 381 -10.05 -0.21 22.65
N ARG A 382 -9.81 1.10 22.61
CA ARG A 382 -10.50 2.06 23.46
C ARG A 382 -12.00 2.16 23.14
N PHE A 383 -12.38 2.25 21.87
CA PHE A 383 -13.80 2.24 21.51
C PHE A 383 -14.46 0.93 21.94
N ALA A 384 -13.84 -0.20 21.58
CA ALA A 384 -14.37 -1.52 21.82
C ALA A 384 -14.56 -1.83 23.32
N ARG A 385 -13.62 -1.41 24.19
CA ARG A 385 -13.71 -1.65 25.65
C ARG A 385 -14.64 -0.72 26.40
N TYR A 386 -14.67 0.57 26.01
CA TYR A 386 -15.36 1.59 26.82
C TYR A 386 -16.75 1.96 26.29
N HIS A 387 -17.07 1.63 25.04
CA HIS A 387 -18.34 2.01 24.42
C HIS A 387 -19.26 0.83 24.08
N PHE A 388 -18.72 -0.39 24.09
CA PHE A 388 -19.43 -1.61 23.74
C PHE A 388 -19.17 -2.68 24.80
N LYS A 389 -20.18 -3.49 25.12
CA LYS A 389 -20.07 -4.53 26.16
C LYS A 389 -19.68 -5.91 25.63
N ARG A 390 -19.95 -6.18 24.33
CA ARG A 390 -19.94 -7.53 23.76
C ARG A 390 -18.97 -7.72 22.59
N VAL A 391 -17.91 -6.92 22.51
CA VAL A 391 -16.90 -7.09 21.46
C VAL A 391 -16.01 -8.29 21.81
N SER A 392 -15.92 -9.25 20.90
CA SER A 392 -14.99 -10.37 21.01
C SER A 392 -13.64 -10.05 20.37
N LEU A 393 -12.58 -10.76 20.79
CA LEU A 393 -11.25 -10.64 20.20
C LEU A 393 -11.28 -10.95 18.70
N GLY A 394 -12.02 -11.99 18.29
CA GLY A 394 -12.17 -12.34 16.88
C GLY A 394 -12.80 -11.23 16.05
N LEU A 395 -13.88 -10.60 16.54
CA LEU A 395 -14.50 -9.48 15.82
C LEU A 395 -13.57 -8.25 15.78
N TYR A 396 -12.87 -7.98 16.87
CA TYR A 396 -11.89 -6.90 16.93
C TYR A 396 -10.79 -7.08 15.88
N LEU A 397 -10.14 -8.25 15.85
CA LEU A 397 -9.05 -8.54 14.91
C LEU A 397 -9.55 -8.56 13.46
N LEU A 398 -10.73 -9.13 13.22
CA LEU A 398 -11.34 -9.17 11.89
C LEU A 398 -11.60 -7.78 11.31
N LEU A 399 -11.88 -6.79 12.17
CA LEU A 399 -12.11 -5.41 11.77
C LEU A 399 -10.84 -4.55 11.77
N GLN A 400 -9.84 -4.89 12.57
CA GLN A 400 -8.54 -4.22 12.56
C GLN A 400 -7.83 -4.41 11.20
N ILE A 401 -7.85 -5.63 10.66
CA ILE A 401 -7.20 -5.95 9.38
C ILE A 401 -7.63 -4.97 8.27
N PRO A 402 -8.93 -4.90 7.86
CA PRO A 402 -9.34 -4.01 6.78
C PRO A 402 -9.24 -2.52 7.15
N LEU A 403 -9.36 -2.15 8.44
CA LEU A 403 -9.17 -0.76 8.87
C LEU A 403 -7.78 -0.24 8.52
N VAL A 404 -6.78 -1.13 8.57
CA VAL A 404 -5.40 -0.80 8.27
C VAL A 404 -5.06 -1.14 6.81
N THR A 405 -5.29 -2.36 6.34
CA THR A 405 -4.83 -2.81 5.01
C THR A 405 -5.64 -2.22 3.85
N CYS A 406 -6.91 -1.87 4.06
CA CYS A 406 -7.79 -1.38 2.99
C CYS A 406 -7.93 0.15 2.98
N CYS A 407 -7.22 0.88 3.84
CA CYS A 407 -7.36 2.33 3.93
C CYS A 407 -6.45 3.12 2.99
N GLY A 408 -5.66 2.47 2.13
CA GLY A 408 -4.77 3.12 1.14
C GLY A 408 -3.30 3.22 1.57
N ILE A 409 -2.97 2.96 2.84
CA ILE A 409 -1.59 3.08 3.34
C ILE A 409 -0.61 2.10 2.70
N LEU A 410 -1.07 0.94 2.22
CA LEU A 410 -0.20 -0.02 1.53
C LEU A 410 0.35 0.57 0.23
N TYR A 411 -0.44 1.39 -0.47
CA TYR A 411 0.03 2.10 -1.65
C TYR A 411 1.10 3.16 -1.29
N LEU A 412 0.97 3.80 -0.13
CA LEU A 412 1.99 4.72 0.38
C LEU A 412 3.29 4.03 0.78
N LEU A 413 3.22 2.76 1.24
CA LEU A 413 4.41 1.94 1.53
C LEU A 413 5.07 1.41 0.26
N LYS A 414 4.27 1.10 -0.76
CA LYS A 414 4.74 0.74 -2.11
C LYS A 414 5.53 1.90 -2.73
N PHE A 415 5.04 3.12 -2.59
CA PHE A 415 5.71 4.34 -3.06
C PHE A 415 6.03 5.29 -1.91
N PRO A 416 7.08 5.03 -1.13
CA PRO A 416 7.37 5.77 0.09
C PRO A 416 8.12 7.10 -0.20
N THR A 417 7.55 7.91 -1.10
CA THR A 417 8.10 9.19 -1.58
C THR A 417 7.78 10.35 -0.65
N PHE A 418 8.30 11.54 -0.98
CA PHE A 418 8.01 12.77 -0.24
C PHE A 418 6.52 13.16 -0.28
N TYR A 419 5.74 12.66 -1.25
CA TYR A 419 4.27 12.80 -1.26
C TYR A 419 3.58 11.92 -0.21
N SER A 420 4.12 10.72 0.03
CA SER A 420 3.53 9.73 0.95
C SER A 420 3.74 10.10 2.42
N LEU A 421 4.87 10.73 2.75
CA LEU A 421 5.22 11.13 4.11
C LEU A 421 4.20 12.07 4.78
N PRO A 422 3.79 13.21 4.19
CA PRO A 422 2.81 14.11 4.80
C PRO A 422 1.44 13.45 4.97
N ILE A 423 1.02 12.61 4.02
CA ILE A 423 -0.24 11.85 4.12
C ILE A 423 -0.18 10.90 5.32
N MET A 424 0.87 10.07 5.38
CA MET A 424 1.02 9.09 6.45
C MET A 424 1.14 9.75 7.84
N LEU A 425 1.88 10.85 7.94
CA LEU A 425 1.98 11.62 9.19
C LEU A 425 0.65 12.27 9.58
N GLY A 426 -0.07 12.86 8.63
CA GLY A 426 -1.39 13.43 8.87
C GLY A 426 -2.37 12.40 9.41
N LEU A 427 -2.38 11.18 8.84
CA LEU A 427 -3.18 10.06 9.33
C LEU A 427 -2.75 9.62 10.74
N ALA A 428 -1.44 9.42 10.97
CA ALA A 428 -0.91 9.02 12.27
C ALA A 428 -1.27 10.03 13.38
N PHE A 429 -1.03 11.33 13.13
CA PHE A 429 -1.38 12.39 14.06
C PHE A 429 -2.88 12.48 14.30
N SER A 430 -3.72 12.31 13.27
CA SER A 430 -5.17 12.31 13.43
C SER A 430 -5.65 11.21 14.38
N VAL A 431 -5.15 9.98 14.20
CA VAL A 431 -5.57 8.84 15.02
C VAL A 431 -5.07 8.96 16.46
N TRP A 432 -3.81 9.37 16.67
CA TRP A 432 -3.28 9.63 18.01
C TRP A 432 -3.97 10.81 18.69
N GLY A 433 -4.31 11.85 17.93
CA GLY A 433 -5.12 12.98 18.38
C GLY A 433 -6.45 12.51 18.97
N LEU A 434 -7.20 11.70 18.21
CA LEU A 434 -8.45 11.10 18.67
C LEU A 434 -8.25 10.19 19.89
N TYR A 435 -7.20 9.38 19.89
CA TYR A 435 -6.88 8.50 21.01
C TYR A 435 -6.66 9.29 22.30
N PHE A 436 -5.83 10.34 22.27
CA PHE A 436 -5.55 11.16 23.44
C PHE A 436 -6.78 11.97 23.88
N TRP A 437 -7.56 12.53 22.96
CA TRP A 437 -8.85 13.15 23.31
C TRP A 437 -9.78 12.17 24.03
N MET A 438 -9.91 10.94 23.52
CA MET A 438 -10.70 9.89 24.17
C MET A 438 -10.11 9.46 25.52
N ARG A 439 -8.80 9.56 25.70
CA ARG A 439 -8.12 9.35 26.99
C ARG A 439 -8.43 10.45 27.99
N GLY A 440 -8.37 11.70 27.55
CA GLY A 440 -8.76 12.87 28.32
C GLY A 440 -10.23 12.79 28.76
N ARG A 441 -11.16 12.43 27.87
CA ARG A 441 -12.59 12.30 28.23
C ARG A 441 -12.84 11.32 29.38
N ALA A 442 -12.16 10.16 29.35
CA ALA A 442 -12.30 9.20 30.45
C ALA A 442 -11.65 9.69 31.74
N ALA A 443 -10.52 10.40 31.65
CA ALA A 443 -9.88 11.01 32.81
C ALA A 443 -10.76 12.12 33.43
N ALA A 444 -11.40 12.94 32.59
CA ALA A 444 -12.34 13.99 32.98
C ALA A 444 -13.55 13.42 33.70
N ALA A 445 -14.11 12.31 33.20
CA ALA A 445 -15.22 11.60 33.83
C ALA A 445 -14.86 11.03 35.21
N ARG A 446 -13.57 10.76 35.47
CA ARG A 446 -13.05 10.29 36.77
C ARG A 446 -12.45 11.41 37.62
N SER A 447 -12.50 12.66 37.17
CA SER A 447 -11.85 13.80 37.82
C SER A 447 -10.32 13.65 38.00
N THR A 448 -9.66 12.87 37.15
CA THR A 448 -8.22 12.50 37.25
C THR A 448 -7.29 13.28 36.30
N GLY A 449 -7.56 14.58 36.10
CA GLY A 449 -6.69 15.49 35.34
C GLY A 449 -6.60 15.18 33.82
N PRO A 450 -7.57 15.63 33.00
CA PRO A 450 -7.59 15.38 31.56
C PRO A 450 -6.66 16.30 30.74
N GLU A 451 -6.11 17.36 31.34
CA GLU A 451 -5.43 18.47 30.68
C GLU A 451 -4.28 18.00 29.77
N LYS A 452 -3.39 17.14 30.29
CA LYS A 452 -2.25 16.61 29.53
C LYS A 452 -2.67 15.82 28.27
N TRP A 453 -3.81 15.13 28.35
CA TRP A 453 -4.32 14.36 27.23
C TRP A 453 -4.98 15.25 26.18
N TYR A 454 -5.63 16.32 26.61
CA TYR A 454 -6.16 17.33 25.70
C TYR A 454 -5.06 18.12 25.00
N LEU A 455 -4.00 18.52 25.74
CA LEU A 455 -2.82 19.14 25.15
C LEU A 455 -2.18 18.23 24.10
N ALA A 456 -1.88 16.98 24.44
CA ALA A 456 -1.28 16.02 23.51
C ALA A 456 -2.19 15.76 22.29
N GLY A 457 -3.49 15.52 22.52
CA GLY A 457 -4.43 15.24 21.43
C GLY A 457 -4.63 16.40 20.48
N SER A 458 -4.75 17.61 21.02
CA SER A 458 -4.90 18.83 20.21
C SER A 458 -3.60 19.23 19.53
N LEU A 459 -2.43 18.97 20.13
CA LEU A 459 -1.15 19.17 19.45
C LEU A 459 -1.03 18.25 18.23
N CYS A 460 -1.34 16.95 18.38
CA CYS A 460 -1.36 16.04 17.24
C CYS A 460 -2.31 16.54 16.14
N MET A 461 -3.55 16.88 16.48
CA MET A 461 -4.52 17.38 15.50
C MET A 461 -4.10 18.70 14.84
N ALA A 462 -3.47 19.60 15.57
CA ALA A 462 -2.99 20.87 15.03
C ALA A 462 -1.81 20.66 14.06
N LEU A 463 -0.89 19.74 14.37
CA LEU A 463 0.24 19.38 13.49
C LEU A 463 -0.21 18.77 12.15
N VAL A 464 -1.44 18.24 12.06
CA VAL A 464 -2.02 17.77 10.79
C VAL A 464 -2.03 18.88 9.74
N VAL A 465 -2.28 20.14 10.14
CA VAL A 465 -2.27 21.29 9.22
C VAL A 465 -0.90 21.48 8.56
N GLY A 466 0.18 21.26 9.31
CA GLY A 466 1.54 21.35 8.80
C GLY A 466 2.03 20.07 8.11
N CYS A 467 1.19 19.04 7.96
CA CYS A 467 1.47 17.83 7.19
C CYS A 467 0.59 17.78 5.92
N ARG A 468 -0.73 17.67 6.13
CA ARG A 468 -1.75 17.39 5.11
C ARG A 468 -3.04 18.16 5.49
N PRO A 469 -3.15 19.45 5.14
CA PRO A 469 -4.19 20.36 5.62
C PRO A 469 -5.63 19.85 5.48
N GLN A 470 -5.96 19.13 4.41
CA GLN A 470 -7.29 18.57 4.19
C GLN A 470 -7.75 17.64 5.32
N LEU A 471 -6.82 16.95 5.99
CA LEU A 471 -7.14 16.04 7.09
C LEU A 471 -7.52 16.78 8.39
N VAL A 472 -7.32 18.11 8.47
CA VAL A 472 -7.76 18.92 9.62
C VAL A 472 -9.27 18.81 9.84
N VAL A 473 -10.05 18.45 8.81
CA VAL A 473 -11.48 18.17 8.90
C VAL A 473 -11.79 17.11 9.98
N LEU A 474 -10.87 16.18 10.26
CA LEU A 474 -11.03 15.22 11.37
C LEU A 474 -11.08 15.89 12.76
N SER A 475 -10.58 17.12 12.89
CA SER A 475 -10.72 17.95 14.10
C SER A 475 -12.18 18.26 14.42
N LEU A 476 -13.08 18.22 13.42
CA LEU A 476 -14.53 18.37 13.63
C LEU A 476 -15.10 17.24 14.51
N LEU A 477 -14.39 16.13 14.72
CA LEU A 477 -14.76 15.12 15.70
C LEU A 477 -14.76 15.67 17.13
N ALA A 478 -14.11 16.80 17.39
CA ALA A 478 -14.23 17.51 18.66
C ALA A 478 -15.70 17.85 19.01
N PHE A 479 -16.54 18.19 18.02
CA PHE A 479 -17.94 18.54 18.25
C PHE A 479 -18.74 17.39 18.91
N PRO A 480 -18.90 16.21 18.29
CA PRO A 480 -19.65 15.12 18.92
C PRO A 480 -19.01 14.59 20.22
N LEU A 481 -17.70 14.79 20.40
CA LEU A 481 -16.96 14.35 21.58
C LEU A 481 -17.12 15.29 22.78
N PHE A 482 -17.07 16.60 22.57
CA PHE A 482 -16.91 17.60 23.62
C PHE A 482 -18.08 18.57 23.77
N TRP A 483 -18.91 18.76 22.73
CA TRP A 483 -19.98 19.76 22.72
C TRP A 483 -20.93 19.63 23.92
N ARG A 484 -21.45 18.43 24.15
CA ARG A 484 -22.36 18.20 25.29
C ARG A 484 -21.70 18.56 26.62
N THR A 485 -20.45 18.13 26.82
CA THR A 485 -19.75 18.32 28.10
C THR A 485 -19.43 19.79 28.38
N TYR A 486 -18.96 20.53 27.37
CA TYR A 486 -18.50 21.91 27.57
C TYR A 486 -19.58 22.96 27.35
N ILE A 487 -20.45 22.75 26.35
CA ILE A 487 -21.51 23.69 25.97
C ILE A 487 -22.82 23.35 26.69
N THR A 488 -23.38 22.16 26.44
CA THR A 488 -24.71 21.79 26.98
C THR A 488 -24.71 21.65 28.51
N GLU A 489 -23.70 20.99 29.07
CA GLU A 489 -23.50 20.80 30.51
C GLU A 489 -22.76 21.99 31.16
N LYS A 490 -22.49 23.06 30.39
CA LYS A 490 -21.90 24.33 30.83
C LYS A 490 -20.59 24.21 31.63
N ARG A 491 -19.82 23.14 31.42
CA ARG A 491 -18.54 22.92 32.13
C ARG A 491 -17.54 24.06 31.92
N LEU A 492 -17.62 24.77 30.79
CA LEU A 492 -16.82 25.97 30.50
C LEU A 492 -16.93 27.07 31.57
N LEU A 493 -18.07 27.19 32.25
CA LEU A 493 -18.29 28.22 33.28
C LEU A 493 -17.55 27.90 34.59
N SER A 494 -17.04 26.68 34.75
CA SER A 494 -16.20 26.32 35.89
C SER A 494 -14.73 26.62 35.58
N ALA A 495 -13.97 27.11 36.57
CA ALA A 495 -12.54 27.38 36.41
C ALA A 495 -11.76 26.14 35.91
N ARG A 496 -12.13 24.96 36.42
CA ARG A 496 -11.56 23.68 35.97
C ARG A 496 -11.91 23.40 34.52
N GLY A 497 -13.17 23.53 34.12
CA GLY A 497 -13.59 23.29 32.74
C GLY A 497 -13.01 24.30 31.74
N ALA A 498 -12.87 25.57 32.12
CA ALA A 498 -12.17 26.57 31.33
C ALA A 498 -10.70 26.19 31.09
N ARG A 499 -10.00 25.73 32.14
CA ARG A 499 -8.61 25.22 32.02
C ARG A 499 -8.53 24.01 31.08
N GLU A 500 -9.46 23.05 31.24
CA GLU A 500 -9.51 21.87 30.38
C GLU A 500 -9.76 22.25 28.91
N PHE A 501 -10.66 23.21 28.65
CA PHE A 501 -10.92 23.71 27.30
C PHE A 501 -9.75 24.52 26.73
N ALA A 502 -9.08 25.32 27.56
CA ALA A 502 -7.84 26.00 27.16
C ALA A 502 -6.78 24.97 26.71
N CYS A 503 -6.68 23.82 27.38
CA CYS A 503 -5.82 22.72 26.96
C CYS A 503 -6.23 22.08 25.62
N LEU A 504 -7.52 22.14 25.25
CA LEU A 504 -8.00 21.71 23.94
C LEU A 504 -7.70 22.73 22.84
N ALA A 505 -7.77 24.03 23.14
CA ALA A 505 -7.64 25.10 22.14
C ALA A 505 -6.19 25.63 21.97
N ALA A 506 -5.41 25.72 23.04
CA ALA A 506 -4.09 26.34 23.03
C ALA A 506 -3.12 25.74 22.01
N PRO A 507 -3.03 24.40 21.83
CA PRO A 507 -2.15 23.83 20.80
C PRO A 507 -2.51 24.27 19.38
N TYR A 508 -3.81 24.41 19.05
CA TYR A 508 -4.21 24.95 17.75
C TYR A 508 -3.76 26.38 17.56
N VAL A 509 -3.92 27.22 18.59
CA VAL A 509 -3.50 28.63 18.52
C VAL A 509 -2.00 28.74 18.30
N VAL A 510 -1.20 27.99 19.07
CA VAL A 510 0.28 28.03 18.97
C VAL A 510 0.75 27.53 17.61
N VAL A 511 0.26 26.38 17.15
CA VAL A 511 0.68 25.81 15.86
C VAL A 511 0.18 26.67 14.70
N ALA A 512 -1.06 27.16 14.73
CA ALA A 512 -1.58 28.05 13.69
C ALA A 512 -0.78 29.36 13.63
N ALA A 513 -0.45 29.97 14.77
CA ALA A 513 0.39 31.17 14.81
C ALA A 513 1.79 30.91 14.23
N GLY A 514 2.41 29.77 14.55
CA GLY A 514 3.70 29.37 13.97
C GLY A 514 3.63 29.18 12.46
N LEU A 515 2.61 28.49 11.95
CA LEU A 515 2.41 28.30 10.51
C LEU A 515 2.09 29.60 9.78
N MET A 516 1.27 30.48 10.37
CA MET A 516 0.98 31.80 9.82
C MET A 516 2.23 32.67 9.74
N GLY A 517 3.07 32.66 10.79
CA GLY A 517 4.36 33.36 10.79
C GLY A 517 5.30 32.81 9.71
N TYR A 518 5.37 31.48 9.57
CA TYR A 518 6.15 30.83 8.52
C TYR A 518 5.68 31.19 7.11
N ASN A 519 4.37 31.28 6.90
CA ASN A 519 3.78 31.70 5.63
C ASN A 519 4.06 33.18 5.33
N TYR A 520 3.92 34.05 6.33
CA TYR A 520 4.21 35.47 6.18
C TYR A 520 5.67 35.73 5.81
N ALA A 521 6.60 34.97 6.39
CA ALA A 521 8.02 35.07 6.07
C ALA A 521 8.37 34.62 4.63
N ARG A 522 7.57 33.74 4.01
CA ARG A 522 7.82 33.23 2.65
C ARG A 522 7.06 33.99 1.56
N PHE A 523 5.82 34.38 1.84
CA PHE A 523 4.89 34.90 0.82
C PHE A 523 4.28 36.25 1.21
N GLY A 524 4.72 36.88 2.30
CA GLY A 524 4.16 38.15 2.78
C GLY A 524 2.71 38.07 3.28
N SER A 525 2.15 36.86 3.42
CA SER A 525 0.74 36.62 3.78
C SER A 525 0.60 35.53 4.84
N LEU A 526 -0.24 35.76 5.85
CA LEU A 526 -0.48 34.80 6.94
C LEU A 526 -1.23 33.54 6.48
N THR A 527 -2.03 33.66 5.42
CA THR A 527 -2.94 32.60 4.95
C THR A 527 -2.53 31.99 3.61
N ASP A 528 -1.44 32.48 3.01
CA ASP A 528 -0.92 31.91 1.78
C ASP A 528 0.04 30.76 2.08
N PHE A 529 -0.27 29.57 1.59
CA PHE A 529 0.56 28.37 1.78
C PHE A 529 1.51 28.12 0.59
N GLY A 530 1.44 28.96 -0.46
CA GLY A 530 2.28 28.88 -1.64
C GLY A 530 1.80 27.90 -2.71
N ALA A 531 0.72 27.15 -2.47
CA ALA A 531 0.21 26.14 -3.40
C ALA A 531 -0.23 26.73 -4.76
N ASN A 532 -0.60 28.02 -4.80
CA ASN A 532 -0.96 28.71 -6.04
C ASN A 532 0.27 28.98 -6.93
N TYR A 533 1.46 29.06 -6.33
CA TYR A 533 2.71 29.35 -7.04
C TYR A 533 3.42 28.10 -7.56
N ASN A 534 2.76 26.94 -7.47
CA ASN A 534 3.36 25.66 -7.83
C ASN A 534 3.64 25.57 -9.34
N LEU A 535 4.90 25.31 -9.71
CA LEU A 535 5.33 25.01 -11.07
C LEU A 535 5.00 23.56 -11.45
N THR A 536 3.72 23.30 -11.69
CA THR A 536 3.18 21.96 -11.99
C THR A 536 2.56 21.89 -13.39
N VAL A 537 1.88 20.78 -13.70
CA VAL A 537 1.24 20.54 -15.01
C VAL A 537 0.13 21.53 -15.36
N ASN A 538 -0.44 22.23 -14.38
CA ASN A 538 -1.54 23.17 -14.56
C ASN A 538 -1.22 24.48 -13.84
N ASP A 539 -1.65 25.60 -14.40
CA ASP A 539 -1.54 26.90 -13.74
C ASP A 539 -2.48 26.94 -12.52
N MET A 540 -1.88 26.80 -11.34
CA MET A 540 -2.58 26.76 -10.07
C MET A 540 -3.18 28.11 -9.69
N THR A 541 -2.68 29.23 -10.23
CA THR A 541 -3.22 30.57 -10.01
C THR A 541 -4.61 30.75 -10.62
N LYS A 542 -4.92 29.98 -11.68
CA LYS A 542 -6.20 30.04 -12.41
C LYS A 542 -7.11 28.83 -12.19
N ARG A 543 -6.62 27.77 -11.55
CA ARG A 543 -7.33 26.49 -11.42
C ARG A 543 -8.75 26.63 -10.84
N GLY A 544 -8.86 27.33 -9.70
CA GLY A 544 -10.09 27.61 -8.97
C GLY A 544 -10.96 26.37 -8.64
N TRP A 545 -12.14 26.62 -8.08
CA TRP A 545 -13.17 25.59 -7.83
C TRP A 545 -14.08 25.43 -9.05
N LYS A 546 -14.26 24.20 -9.54
CA LYS A 546 -15.07 23.93 -10.74
C LYS A 546 -16.01 22.75 -10.51
N LEU A 547 -17.29 23.05 -10.29
CA LEU A 547 -18.35 22.06 -10.03
C LEU A 547 -18.37 20.86 -11.00
N GLY A 548 -17.98 21.07 -12.27
CA GLY A 548 -17.89 20.00 -13.27
C GLY A 548 -16.90 18.88 -12.93
N ARG A 549 -15.89 19.14 -12.08
CA ARG A 549 -14.91 18.14 -11.62
C ARG A 549 -15.48 17.19 -10.56
N LEU A 550 -16.53 17.59 -9.84
CA LEU A 550 -17.06 16.83 -8.70
C LEU A 550 -17.67 15.50 -9.12
N ALA A 551 -18.42 15.45 -10.23
CA ALA A 551 -19.06 14.21 -10.67
C ALA A 551 -18.05 13.14 -11.13
N PRO A 552 -17.07 13.45 -12.01
CA PRO A 552 -15.98 12.53 -12.32
C PRO A 552 -15.20 12.07 -11.07
N ALA A 553 -14.93 12.99 -10.13
CA ALA A 553 -14.24 12.65 -8.89
C ALA A 553 -15.04 11.70 -7.99
N LEU A 554 -16.32 11.97 -7.77
CA LEU A 554 -17.19 11.10 -6.98
C LEU A 554 -17.32 9.72 -7.61
N PHE A 555 -17.41 9.65 -8.94
CA PHE A 555 -17.42 8.38 -9.65
C PHE A 555 -16.10 7.62 -9.45
N ALA A 556 -14.96 8.24 -9.76
CA ALA A 556 -13.65 7.61 -9.68
C ALA A 556 -13.29 7.17 -8.26
N TYR A 557 -13.54 8.01 -7.25
CA TYR A 557 -13.17 7.71 -5.87
C TYR A 557 -14.12 6.73 -5.17
N PHE A 558 -15.40 6.70 -5.51
CA PHE A 558 -16.39 5.88 -4.78
C PHE A 558 -16.97 4.73 -5.58
N LEU A 559 -17.32 4.93 -6.85
CA LEU A 559 -18.23 4.05 -7.59
C LEU A 559 -17.59 3.28 -8.75
N GLN A 560 -16.44 3.74 -9.26
CA GLN A 560 -15.80 3.12 -10.41
C GLN A 560 -15.45 1.66 -10.11
N PRO A 561 -15.91 0.69 -10.91
CA PRO A 561 -15.56 -0.71 -10.70
C PRO A 561 -14.06 -0.94 -10.96
N PRO A 562 -13.44 -1.95 -10.31
CA PRO A 562 -12.08 -2.35 -10.65
C PRO A 562 -12.04 -2.93 -12.07
N SER A 563 -10.93 -2.71 -12.78
CA SER A 563 -10.65 -3.34 -14.07
C SER A 563 -9.82 -4.59 -13.85
N ALA A 564 -10.18 -5.70 -14.50
CA ALA A 564 -9.54 -7.00 -14.31
C ALA A 564 -9.08 -7.61 -15.63
N THR A 565 -8.04 -8.44 -15.55
CA THR A 565 -7.43 -9.16 -16.69
C THR A 565 -7.11 -10.60 -16.30
N GLY A 566 -6.84 -11.46 -17.28
CA GLY A 566 -6.44 -12.86 -17.06
C GLY A 566 -4.99 -13.04 -16.59
N VAL A 567 -4.21 -11.97 -16.54
CA VAL A 567 -2.78 -11.97 -16.16
C VAL A 567 -2.62 -11.49 -14.73
N PHE A 568 -1.79 -12.15 -13.92
CA PHE A 568 -1.51 -11.73 -12.54
C PHE A 568 -0.96 -10.29 -12.51
N PRO A 569 -1.39 -9.43 -11.56
CA PRO A 569 -2.22 -9.71 -10.37
C PRO A 569 -3.74 -9.59 -10.59
N TYR A 570 -4.20 -9.78 -11.84
CA TYR A 570 -5.61 -9.78 -12.25
C TYR A 570 -6.35 -8.45 -12.08
N ILE A 571 -5.64 -7.42 -11.62
CA ILE A 571 -6.10 -6.04 -11.51
C ILE A 571 -5.25 -5.19 -12.45
N GLN A 572 -5.91 -4.33 -13.21
CA GLN A 572 -5.26 -3.38 -14.11
C GLN A 572 -5.79 -1.97 -13.87
N PRO A 573 -5.09 -0.92 -14.36
CA PRO A 573 -5.57 0.45 -14.33
C PRO A 573 -7.04 0.56 -14.77
N ALA A 574 -7.86 1.24 -13.97
CA ALA A 574 -9.23 1.53 -14.34
C ALA A 574 -9.26 2.68 -15.37
N PRO A 575 -9.99 2.54 -16.50
CA PRO A 575 -10.02 3.58 -17.52
C PRO A 575 -10.65 4.86 -16.97
N PHE A 576 -9.97 6.00 -17.13
CA PHE A 576 -10.49 7.30 -16.73
C PHE A 576 -11.16 8.01 -17.91
N ASP A 577 -12.31 7.48 -18.31
CA ASP A 577 -13.13 8.03 -19.39
C ASP A 577 -14.18 8.99 -18.82
N THR A 578 -14.23 10.21 -19.35
CA THR A 578 -15.19 11.23 -18.91
C THR A 578 -15.64 12.09 -20.09
N THR A 579 -16.90 12.52 -20.06
CA THR A 579 -17.46 13.50 -20.99
C THR A 579 -17.27 14.95 -20.52
N TYR A 580 -16.59 15.15 -19.38
CA TYR A 580 -16.25 16.47 -18.88
C TYR A 580 -15.23 17.15 -19.80
N MET A 581 -15.67 18.20 -20.51
CA MET A 581 -14.82 19.02 -21.40
C MET A 581 -13.99 20.04 -20.61
N GLY A 582 -13.20 19.56 -19.66
CA GLY A 582 -12.26 20.35 -18.89
C GLY A 582 -11.11 19.50 -18.37
N GLN A 583 -9.99 20.11 -18.02
CA GLN A 583 -8.82 19.38 -17.55
C GLN A 583 -8.92 19.11 -16.05
N THR A 584 -8.72 17.85 -15.67
CA THR A 584 -8.52 17.41 -14.29
C THR A 584 -7.20 16.66 -14.24
N ILE A 585 -6.33 17.02 -13.28
CA ILE A 585 -5.10 16.26 -13.04
C ILE A 585 -5.51 14.86 -12.60
N LYS A 586 -5.03 13.85 -13.31
CA LYS A 586 -5.32 12.45 -13.03
C LYS A 586 -4.04 11.64 -13.11
N GLU A 587 -3.89 10.72 -12.18
CA GLU A 587 -2.94 9.62 -12.26
C GLU A 587 -3.71 8.31 -12.37
N VAL A 588 -2.99 7.20 -12.56
CA VAL A 588 -3.56 5.86 -12.58
C VAL A 588 -4.32 5.60 -11.28
N THR A 589 -5.54 5.05 -11.40
CA THR A 589 -6.35 4.57 -10.28
C THR A 589 -6.90 3.17 -10.57
N PHE A 590 -7.37 2.47 -9.53
CA PHE A 590 -7.75 1.05 -9.63
C PHE A 590 -9.20 0.77 -9.20
N GLY A 591 -10.06 1.79 -9.30
CA GLY A 591 -11.47 1.74 -8.94
C GLY A 591 -11.79 2.43 -7.61
N GLY A 592 -13.08 2.72 -7.41
CA GLY A 592 -13.62 3.44 -6.27
C GLY A 592 -13.84 2.57 -5.04
N ILE A 593 -13.78 3.17 -3.85
CA ILE A 593 -13.74 2.43 -2.58
C ILE A 593 -15.00 1.60 -2.32
N LEU A 594 -16.19 2.05 -2.74
CA LEU A 594 -17.43 1.30 -2.49
C LEU A 594 -17.56 0.12 -3.44
N ALA A 595 -17.00 0.21 -4.65
CA ALA A 595 -16.98 -0.90 -5.59
C ALA A 595 -15.91 -1.93 -5.21
N CYS A 596 -14.74 -1.47 -4.78
CA CYS A 596 -13.58 -2.33 -4.55
C CYS A 596 -13.49 -2.90 -3.12
N LEU A 597 -14.13 -2.27 -2.12
CA LEU A 597 -14.09 -2.69 -0.72
C LEU A 597 -15.48 -3.10 -0.22
N PRO A 598 -15.94 -4.35 -0.46
CA PRO A 598 -17.25 -4.82 -0.02
C PRO A 598 -17.52 -4.68 1.49
N VAL A 599 -16.49 -4.57 2.33
CA VAL A 599 -16.65 -4.24 3.76
C VAL A 599 -17.43 -2.93 3.96
N LEU A 600 -17.36 -1.99 3.02
CA LEU A 600 -18.09 -0.73 3.03
C LEU A 600 -19.58 -0.87 2.69
N TRP A 601 -20.05 -2.03 2.23
CA TRP A 601 -21.48 -2.27 1.91
C TRP A 601 -22.37 -2.32 3.16
N VAL A 602 -21.81 -2.15 4.35
CA VAL A 602 -22.55 -1.87 5.58
C VAL A 602 -23.11 -0.43 5.58
N LEU A 603 -22.48 0.51 4.86
CA LEU A 603 -22.82 1.94 4.87
C LEU A 603 -24.27 2.27 4.43
N PRO A 604 -24.84 1.65 3.37
CA PRO A 604 -26.25 1.85 3.02
C PRO A 604 -27.23 1.55 4.16
N PHE A 605 -26.83 0.70 5.12
CA PHE A 605 -27.64 0.36 6.30
C PHE A 605 -27.38 1.26 7.51
N ALA A 606 -26.48 2.25 7.41
CA ALA A 606 -26.05 3.10 8.53
C ALA A 606 -27.23 3.76 9.26
N LYS A 607 -28.20 4.34 8.54
CA LYS A 607 -29.40 4.97 9.16
C LYS A 607 -30.16 3.98 10.04
N ARG A 608 -30.38 2.75 9.55
CA ARG A 608 -31.10 1.69 10.28
C ARG A 608 -30.30 1.24 11.50
N ILE A 609 -29.00 1.02 11.34
CA ILE A 609 -28.09 0.59 12.41
C ILE A 609 -28.00 1.67 13.51
N LEU A 610 -27.86 2.94 13.14
CA LEU A 610 -27.82 4.06 14.08
C LEU A 610 -29.12 4.20 14.87
N SER A 611 -30.28 3.90 14.26
CA SER A 611 -31.56 3.92 14.97
C SER A 611 -31.61 2.90 16.13
N LEU A 612 -30.93 1.76 16.01
CA LEU A 612 -30.81 0.78 17.10
C LEU A 612 -30.02 1.39 18.27
N ARG A 613 -28.93 2.09 17.98
CA ARG A 613 -28.10 2.74 19.01
C ARG A 613 -28.84 3.87 19.72
N MET A 614 -29.61 4.67 18.98
CA MET A 614 -30.42 5.76 19.54
C MET A 614 -31.44 5.27 20.56
N ARG A 615 -32.01 4.08 20.36
CA ARG A 615 -32.97 3.47 21.31
C ARG A 615 -32.30 2.97 22.58
N GLN A 616 -31.00 2.67 22.54
CA GLN A 616 -30.26 2.05 23.65
C GLN A 616 -29.50 3.03 24.55
N ARG A 617 -29.13 4.21 24.05
CA ARG A 617 -28.26 5.15 24.77
C ARG A 617 -28.83 6.57 24.73
N SER A 618 -28.78 7.23 25.89
CA SER A 618 -29.20 8.64 26.04
C SER A 618 -28.21 9.64 25.42
N THR A 619 -26.95 9.23 25.17
CA THR A 619 -25.93 10.05 24.52
C THR A 619 -25.80 9.72 23.04
N ARG A 620 -25.79 10.76 22.20
CA ARG A 620 -25.67 10.64 20.73
C ARG A 620 -24.23 10.72 20.21
N THR A 621 -23.22 10.59 21.07
CA THR A 621 -21.80 10.80 20.71
C THR A 621 -21.31 9.87 19.60
N ILE A 622 -21.56 8.55 19.69
CA ILE A 622 -21.10 7.59 18.66
C ILE A 622 -21.78 7.86 17.31
N MET A 623 -23.07 8.20 17.32
CA MET A 623 -23.79 8.60 16.12
C MET A 623 -23.16 9.85 15.50
N GLY A 624 -22.88 10.87 16.31
CA GLY A 624 -22.21 12.08 15.85
C GLY A 624 -20.81 11.80 15.29
N VAL A 625 -20.03 10.93 15.92
CA VAL A 625 -18.71 10.49 15.42
C VAL A 625 -18.84 9.80 14.06
N ILE A 626 -19.78 8.86 13.90
CA ILE A 626 -20.01 8.17 12.61
C ILE A 626 -20.40 9.18 11.52
N VAL A 627 -21.34 10.07 11.81
CA VAL A 627 -21.80 11.08 10.84
C VAL A 627 -20.67 12.01 10.45
N VAL A 628 -19.89 12.52 11.41
CA VAL A 628 -18.76 13.39 11.13
C VAL A 628 -17.69 12.65 10.32
N LEU A 629 -17.36 11.39 10.62
CA LEU A 629 -16.41 10.60 9.82
C LEU A 629 -16.87 10.47 8.36
N LEU A 630 -18.15 10.12 8.12
CA LEU A 630 -18.67 9.96 6.76
C LEU A 630 -18.68 11.28 5.98
N VAL A 631 -19.13 12.36 6.61
CA VAL A 631 -19.14 13.70 5.99
C VAL A 631 -17.71 14.18 5.73
N SER A 632 -16.80 13.97 6.68
CA SER A 632 -15.39 14.34 6.54
C SER A 632 -14.73 13.59 5.39
N GLY A 633 -15.00 12.28 5.24
CA GLY A 633 -14.45 11.48 4.15
C GLY A 633 -14.91 11.98 2.78
N VAL A 634 -16.18 12.36 2.63
CA VAL A 634 -16.68 12.96 1.38
C VAL A 634 -16.02 14.32 1.15
N ILE A 635 -15.96 15.19 2.17
CA ILE A 635 -15.34 16.52 2.04
C ILE A 635 -13.87 16.39 1.61
N VAL A 636 -13.09 15.51 2.24
CA VAL A 636 -11.68 15.31 1.90
C VAL A 636 -11.52 14.81 0.47
N ALA A 637 -12.30 13.81 0.04
CA ALA A 637 -12.26 13.32 -1.34
C ALA A 637 -12.57 14.43 -2.37
N LEU A 638 -13.52 15.33 -2.06
CA LEU A 638 -13.84 16.46 -2.93
C LEU A 638 -12.73 17.53 -2.93
N LEU A 639 -12.13 17.81 -1.76
CA LEU A 639 -11.00 18.75 -1.65
C LEU A 639 -9.80 18.23 -2.44
N ASP A 640 -9.48 16.95 -2.34
CA ASP A 640 -8.36 16.34 -3.08
C ASP A 640 -8.58 16.47 -4.59
N ALA A 641 -9.78 16.17 -5.09
CA ALA A 641 -10.12 16.30 -6.50
C ALA A 641 -10.05 17.75 -7.01
N GLU A 642 -10.57 18.71 -6.25
CA GLU A 642 -10.64 20.12 -6.66
C GLU A 642 -9.29 20.80 -6.58
N MET A 643 -8.54 20.60 -5.48
CA MET A 643 -7.29 21.30 -5.23
C MET A 643 -6.09 20.67 -5.92
N ALA A 644 -6.04 19.33 -6.02
CA ALA A 644 -4.89 18.62 -6.57
C ALA A 644 -5.29 17.81 -7.80
N GLY A 645 -6.12 16.78 -7.65
CA GLY A 645 -6.54 15.90 -8.74
C GLY A 645 -7.06 14.55 -8.24
N ILE A 646 -7.20 13.60 -9.16
CA ILE A 646 -7.62 12.23 -8.88
C ILE A 646 -6.44 11.27 -8.99
N LEU A 647 -5.97 10.77 -7.85
CA LEU A 647 -4.74 9.99 -7.76
C LEU A 647 -4.89 8.83 -6.78
N GLN A 648 -4.21 7.70 -7.03
CA GLN A 648 -4.32 6.51 -6.19
C GLN A 648 -3.84 6.76 -4.74
N ARG A 649 -2.79 7.57 -4.55
CA ARG A 649 -2.30 7.92 -3.20
C ARG A 649 -3.32 8.66 -2.34
N TYR A 650 -4.26 9.40 -2.92
CA TYR A 650 -5.27 10.18 -2.19
C TYR A 650 -6.41 9.33 -1.63
N PHE A 651 -6.54 8.06 -2.07
CA PHE A 651 -7.45 7.12 -1.41
C PHE A 651 -7.10 6.97 0.08
N ALA A 652 -5.83 7.16 0.47
CA ALA A 652 -5.41 7.16 1.86
C ALA A 652 -6.02 8.30 2.69
N ASP A 653 -6.27 9.47 2.09
CA ASP A 653 -6.74 10.66 2.80
C ASP A 653 -8.17 10.46 3.35
N PHE A 654 -9.05 9.76 2.62
CA PHE A 654 -10.46 9.64 3.00
C PHE A 654 -10.92 8.22 3.36
N SER A 655 -10.31 7.15 2.83
CA SER A 655 -10.81 5.77 3.01
C SER A 655 -10.84 5.33 4.47
N PHE A 656 -9.85 5.75 5.25
CA PHE A 656 -9.80 5.47 6.69
C PHE A 656 -11.07 5.93 7.42
N MET A 657 -11.64 7.07 7.03
CA MET A 657 -12.82 7.62 7.72
C MET A 657 -14.06 6.74 7.51
N PHE A 658 -14.24 6.22 6.30
CA PHE A 658 -15.33 5.29 5.96
C PHE A 658 -15.15 3.94 6.67
N LEU A 659 -13.93 3.41 6.67
CA LEU A 659 -13.60 2.16 7.37
C LEU A 659 -13.83 2.29 8.88
N ALA A 660 -13.37 3.38 9.50
CA ALA A 660 -13.61 3.65 10.91
C ALA A 660 -15.11 3.76 11.25
N ALA A 661 -15.91 4.39 10.37
CA ALA A 661 -17.36 4.44 10.51
C ALA A 661 -17.99 3.04 10.43
N VAL A 662 -17.58 2.21 9.47
CA VAL A 662 -18.06 0.82 9.31
C VAL A 662 -17.73 -0.02 10.54
N VAL A 663 -16.52 0.10 11.09
CA VAL A 663 -16.13 -0.60 12.32
C VAL A 663 -17.08 -0.29 13.47
N LEU A 664 -17.42 0.99 13.68
CA LEU A 664 -18.37 1.39 14.71
C LEU A 664 -19.79 0.89 14.42
N LEU A 665 -20.23 0.89 13.16
CA LEU A 665 -21.53 0.34 12.76
C LEU A 665 -21.61 -1.17 13.01
N VAL A 666 -20.56 -1.92 12.67
CA VAL A 666 -20.45 -3.37 12.91
C VAL A 666 -20.49 -3.67 14.41
N PHE A 667 -19.82 -2.88 15.25
CA PHE A 667 -19.92 -3.03 16.71
C PHE A 667 -21.34 -2.78 17.23
N ILE A 668 -22.07 -1.80 16.69
CA ILE A 668 -23.48 -1.56 17.04
C ILE A 668 -24.33 -2.77 16.67
N VAL A 669 -24.19 -3.31 15.46
CA VAL A 669 -24.94 -4.51 15.03
C VAL A 669 -24.62 -5.70 15.94
N ASN A 670 -23.34 -5.98 16.21
CA ASN A 670 -22.93 -7.09 17.06
C ASN A 670 -23.51 -6.99 18.48
N GLU A 671 -23.57 -5.79 19.09
CA GLU A 671 -24.14 -5.62 20.43
C GLU A 671 -25.66 -5.88 20.47
N ASN A 672 -26.33 -5.72 19.32
CA ASN A 672 -27.78 -5.89 19.16
C ASN A 672 -28.20 -7.31 18.74
N LEU A 673 -27.27 -8.18 18.38
CA LEU A 673 -27.56 -9.56 18.02
C LEU A 673 -27.47 -10.49 19.23
N ALA A 674 -28.38 -11.46 19.32
CA ALA A 674 -28.36 -12.46 20.37
C ALA A 674 -27.20 -13.45 20.16
N PRO A 675 -26.36 -13.72 21.17
CA PRO A 675 -25.26 -14.68 21.06
C PRO A 675 -25.74 -16.06 20.63
N GLY A 676 -25.10 -16.66 19.63
CA GLY A 676 -25.42 -17.99 19.10
C GLY A 676 -26.66 -18.03 18.19
N SER A 677 -27.35 -16.91 17.97
CA SER A 677 -28.49 -16.85 17.06
C SER A 677 -28.08 -17.10 15.60
N THR A 678 -29.02 -17.59 14.80
CA THR A 678 -28.84 -17.74 13.34
C THR A 678 -28.43 -16.43 12.67
N ALA A 679 -29.03 -15.31 13.11
CA ALA A 679 -28.70 -13.98 12.61
C ALA A 679 -27.25 -13.57 12.90
N GLN A 680 -26.75 -13.81 14.12
CA GLN A 680 -25.34 -13.53 14.45
C GLN A 680 -24.39 -14.41 13.62
N ASN A 681 -24.71 -15.69 13.46
CA ASN A 681 -23.89 -16.60 12.66
C ASN A 681 -23.83 -16.19 11.18
N LEU A 682 -24.98 -15.81 10.60
CA LEU A 682 -25.04 -15.29 9.23
C LEU A 682 -24.26 -13.99 9.10
N PHE A 683 -24.45 -13.06 10.03
CA PHE A 683 -23.72 -11.78 10.08
C PHE A 683 -22.21 -11.99 10.09
N MET A 684 -21.69 -12.87 10.95
CA MET A 684 -20.25 -13.14 11.03
C MET A 684 -19.70 -13.80 9.77
N LYS A 685 -20.46 -14.69 9.12
CA LYS A 685 -20.06 -15.32 7.84
C LYS A 685 -20.00 -14.30 6.71
N VAL A 686 -21.02 -13.46 6.59
CA VAL A 686 -21.08 -12.39 5.58
C VAL A 686 -19.95 -11.40 5.83
N LEU A 687 -19.76 -10.94 7.07
CA LEU A 687 -18.68 -10.03 7.43
C LEU A 687 -17.31 -10.61 7.08
N LEU A 688 -17.05 -11.88 7.40
CA LEU A 688 -15.80 -12.56 7.05
C LEU A 688 -15.57 -12.56 5.53
N ALA A 689 -16.60 -12.86 4.73
CA ALA A 689 -16.50 -12.82 3.27
C ALA A 689 -16.22 -11.41 2.75
N LEU A 690 -16.94 -10.39 3.24
CA LEU A 690 -16.73 -8.99 2.84
C LEU A 690 -15.31 -8.50 3.18
N VAL A 691 -14.81 -8.86 4.36
CA VAL A 691 -13.43 -8.56 4.77
C VAL A 691 -12.42 -9.29 3.88
N ALA A 692 -12.61 -10.59 3.65
CA ALA A 692 -11.69 -11.38 2.84
C ALA A 692 -11.57 -10.83 1.40
N VAL A 693 -12.69 -10.48 0.76
CA VAL A 693 -12.68 -9.89 -0.59
C VAL A 693 -12.03 -8.50 -0.60
N SER A 694 -12.31 -7.66 0.41
CA SER A 694 -11.70 -6.33 0.50
C SER A 694 -10.18 -6.40 0.69
N VAL A 695 -9.72 -7.33 1.55
CA VAL A 695 -8.28 -7.56 1.79
C VAL A 695 -7.62 -8.16 0.56
N LEU A 696 -8.27 -9.09 -0.13
CA LEU A 696 -7.76 -9.67 -1.37
C LEU A 696 -7.54 -8.58 -2.43
N TYR A 697 -8.52 -7.69 -2.64
CA TYR A 697 -8.35 -6.55 -3.55
C TYR A 697 -7.14 -5.69 -3.16
N SER A 698 -7.02 -5.31 -1.88
CA SER A 698 -5.89 -4.49 -1.42
C SER A 698 -4.54 -5.19 -1.57
N VAL A 699 -4.47 -6.51 -1.39
CA VAL A 699 -3.24 -7.30 -1.57
C VAL A 699 -2.90 -7.43 -3.06
N LEU A 700 -3.88 -7.69 -3.94
CA LEU A 700 -3.64 -7.74 -5.39
C LEU A 700 -3.16 -6.38 -5.93
N LEU A 701 -3.71 -5.28 -5.42
CA LEU A 701 -3.22 -3.94 -5.72
C LEU A 701 -1.74 -3.75 -5.30
N CYS A 702 -1.31 -4.44 -4.24
CA CYS A 702 0.08 -4.50 -3.80
C CYS A 702 0.98 -5.40 -4.68
N PHE A 703 0.51 -5.84 -5.83
CA PHE A 703 1.36 -6.49 -6.83
C PHE A 703 1.19 -5.85 -8.22
N VAL A 704 0.36 -4.83 -8.39
CA VAL A 704 0.19 -4.20 -9.72
C VAL A 704 1.49 -3.56 -10.19
N PRO A 705 2.05 -3.95 -11.34
CA PRO A 705 3.28 -3.35 -11.86
C PRO A 705 3.14 -1.85 -12.07
N GLU A 706 4.09 -1.08 -11.56
CA GLU A 706 4.14 0.38 -11.70
C GLU A 706 5.61 0.84 -11.70
N THR A 707 5.89 1.95 -12.38
CA THR A 707 7.24 2.52 -12.52
C THR A 707 7.87 2.83 -11.17
N GLY A 708 9.17 2.53 -11.01
CA GLY A 708 9.91 2.69 -9.76
C GLY A 708 9.61 1.64 -8.69
N TRP A 709 8.78 0.63 -8.99
CA TRP A 709 8.57 -0.52 -8.13
C TRP A 709 9.53 -1.68 -8.45
N TYR A 710 9.61 -2.69 -7.58
CA TYR A 710 10.26 -3.98 -7.74
C TYR A 710 9.96 -4.64 -9.09
N SER A 711 8.74 -4.51 -9.60
CA SER A 711 8.37 -5.01 -10.94
C SER A 711 9.10 -4.30 -12.09
N ASP A 712 9.51 -3.06 -11.89
CA ASP A 712 10.17 -2.20 -12.89
C ASP A 712 11.69 -2.20 -12.70
N VAL A 713 12.15 -2.18 -11.43
CA VAL A 713 13.57 -2.15 -11.07
C VAL A 713 14.23 -3.53 -11.14
N TYR A 714 13.48 -4.57 -10.77
CA TYR A 714 13.94 -5.96 -10.77
C TYR A 714 12.92 -6.86 -11.49
N PRO A 715 12.60 -6.59 -12.77
CA PRO A 715 11.56 -7.34 -13.50
C PRO A 715 11.86 -8.85 -13.53
N TRP A 716 13.13 -9.21 -13.74
CA TRP A 716 13.62 -10.59 -13.64
C TRP A 716 13.32 -11.26 -12.30
N ALA A 717 13.41 -10.52 -11.19
CA ALA A 717 13.13 -11.05 -9.86
C ALA A 717 11.62 -11.09 -9.58
N TYR A 718 10.87 -10.15 -10.14
CA TYR A 718 9.42 -10.09 -10.07
C TYR A 718 8.75 -11.27 -10.78
N GLN A 719 9.38 -11.82 -11.82
CA GLN A 719 8.93 -13.08 -12.44
C GLN A 719 8.78 -14.20 -11.42
N ASN A 720 9.65 -14.33 -10.41
CA ASN A 720 9.48 -15.34 -9.35
C ASN A 720 8.19 -15.16 -8.53
N VAL A 721 7.72 -13.91 -8.35
CA VAL A 721 6.44 -13.61 -7.70
C VAL A 721 5.28 -14.05 -8.58
N ILE A 722 5.40 -13.81 -9.89
CA ILE A 722 4.43 -14.25 -10.89
C ILE A 722 4.35 -15.79 -10.88
N GLU A 723 5.46 -16.51 -11.01
CA GLU A 723 5.50 -17.98 -10.99
C GLU A 723 4.99 -18.58 -9.68
N THR A 724 5.15 -17.85 -8.56
CA THR A 724 4.56 -18.26 -7.29
C THR A 724 3.02 -18.28 -7.34
N ALA A 725 2.42 -17.32 -8.06
CA ALA A 725 0.97 -17.17 -8.18
C ALA A 725 0.38 -17.93 -9.38
N GLN A 726 1.09 -17.97 -10.50
CA GLN A 726 0.70 -18.57 -11.79
C GLN A 726 1.43 -19.89 -12.06
N PHE A 727 1.57 -20.74 -11.05
CA PHE A 727 2.28 -22.04 -11.10
C PHE A 727 1.84 -23.05 -12.20
N TRP A 728 0.82 -22.72 -12.99
CA TRP A 728 0.26 -23.54 -14.06
C TRP A 728 0.57 -23.01 -15.46
N THR A 729 1.16 -21.82 -15.58
CA THR A 729 1.70 -21.32 -16.85
C THR A 729 2.87 -22.18 -17.27
#